data_AF-A0A4Q7LZE3-F1
#
_entry.id   AF-A0A4Q7LZE3-F1
#
_cell.length_a   1.000
_cell.length_b   1.000
_cell.length_c   1.000
_cell.angle_alpha   90.00
_cell.angle_beta   90.00
_cell.angle_gamma   90.00
#
_symmetry.space_group_name_H-M   'P 1'
#
loop_
_entity.id
_entity.type
_entity.pdbx_description
1 polymer ?
#
loop_
_entity_poly.entity_id
_entity_poly.type
_entity_poly.pdbx_seq_one_letter_code
_entity_poly.pdbx_strand_id
1 'polypeptide(L)'
;MLLALVAAMALLNRVTPRFGWEEASLEEMHDDVYVHQNLTNRAYREYAAGRPGYNASLALEWHTDYIDSYLYNPLFWAGGFGSGDGLDRLKVATALTHELESLHFDDLTSGEQVASMWTRYLSGCVAGLYWAAENDDVAAAHNILGAAFHAMQDFYSHSNWVDNADRRTVTWHGATAQVRGAGPLYTGSYETPKHLTQKPHGRVSFECSLLQASGVGPLVDLVCGPLSPLYRQSPCQVYERCGDAAAVRTSVLGVELPRGLVYLDPPGIALDSSWQAEIGRQLRDIPQGDPITARELFARAKDLAVESTVWWLRSLEGELGRDPVTKAFWQRVVTADTYGSRRAQFEDFSRLPLLFVGHGEYPPSGRGSDWDWYLRLQIRTSSETDSGTNGSVKVHADGQTFLLDYAKNSQAIVEYNDFSTGDVQSYVVGPLRRLPSSITFEVEGNDVGDILGVIWDGFVGALETVVDAVGDLLLTLIGGHADHVATRKLLWGPDELAGIGPEPRPFSVFLDGDSEGQYNVYGTIRRGPDDGLPHRHHRYVVRLDELECWEESFLHLGQGASEEPFLLAALVNLADPDPQTRVNAFRTQPYPGVGRRDRVAIGHEFTAVVPDAVGMLALPMSVWESDHETAAERDRILREFAGHTEQDTRSWSDRLIETVGATFGSDWKLGGLRAFAFTRAPFGSRAATVYPPPGDAEPIERWVDAGSRLEIALNTTPQWRTWDLPDGAQTILDFSALAESAFAAGDLDDATGLVQAGADRLRDIWARHPDVPFTPVLAAVAAWRGHASRHHPHDVPGQVAAARNAWLLAELVGRHLVSQPTPPQAELTALAASLGPIASLLTFGTPDAEPSAVATRLLCDVYDRMDGDHRIDIGVAWATLSLRRHETAFHPAVADRDAELRRQREAAGEALAVLRPVVTGPGLASHPAPQLRSAARSLRLLVGTATFGSGDSTDSVEANDLAQAVWPLLDGDLRVEAAETWMGLALRHHEVSFHPACPDAKAEQARQRAAAARSLAILEPVVEHLPNPAISDAQVLQAAATLRRLIGLATFGAPTSEPSERANARAQQAWRLVAGDRRIDRGATWTDLALRHHEISVHPDCPDPRAEQRKQRESAAHAVTLLLDVAADAAVTADAAVATAQRRRLDDELRRVQGLLIWGLADGDPDAARLRRLHERVGAHLAAPGGPQG
;
A
#
# COMPACT_ATOMS: atom_id res chain seq x y z
N MET A 1 -31.60 6.51 -36.25
CA MET A 1 -30.16 6.17 -36.22
C MET A 1 -29.86 4.87 -35.47
N LEU A 2 -30.27 4.68 -34.21
CA LEU A 2 -30.02 3.43 -33.47
C LEU A 2 -30.47 2.18 -34.26
N LEU A 3 -31.66 2.20 -34.85
CA LEU A 3 -32.15 1.14 -35.74
C LEU A 3 -31.28 0.92 -36.99
N ALA A 4 -30.65 1.97 -37.53
CA ALA A 4 -29.76 1.88 -38.68
C ALA A 4 -28.38 1.33 -38.28
N LEU A 5 -27.87 1.70 -37.10
CA LEU A 5 -26.67 1.12 -36.50
C LEU A 5 -26.90 -0.36 -36.16
N VAL A 6 -28.03 -0.70 -35.55
CA VAL A 6 -28.44 -2.08 -35.26
C VAL A 6 -28.61 -2.88 -36.54
N ALA A 7 -29.23 -2.32 -37.58
CA ALA A 7 -29.35 -2.97 -38.88
C ALA A 7 -27.99 -3.15 -39.57
N ALA A 8 -27.09 -2.16 -39.48
CA ALA A 8 -25.73 -2.25 -40.00
C ALA A 8 -24.93 -3.31 -39.25
N MET A 9 -24.99 -3.34 -37.91
CA MET A 9 -24.34 -4.34 -37.05
C MET A 9 -24.89 -5.75 -37.29
N ALA A 10 -26.21 -5.88 -37.47
CA ALA A 10 -26.85 -7.16 -37.82
C ALA A 10 -26.50 -7.61 -39.25
N LEU A 11 -26.34 -6.67 -40.19
CA LEU A 11 -25.85 -6.94 -41.53
C LEU A 11 -24.38 -7.36 -41.47
N LEU A 12 -23.52 -6.61 -40.78
CA LEU A 12 -22.13 -6.93 -40.47
C LEU A 12 -22.02 -8.36 -39.92
N ASN A 13 -22.75 -8.72 -38.87
CA ASN A 13 -22.75 -10.07 -38.31
C ASN A 13 -23.12 -11.17 -39.34
N ARG A 14 -23.88 -10.83 -40.40
CA ARG A 14 -24.22 -11.75 -41.51
C ARG A 14 -23.17 -11.77 -42.63
N VAL A 15 -22.45 -10.67 -42.90
CA VAL A 15 -21.47 -10.57 -44.00
C VAL A 15 -20.01 -10.70 -43.57
N THR A 16 -19.65 -10.38 -42.33
CA THR A 16 -18.36 -10.76 -41.76
C THR A 16 -18.44 -12.25 -41.44
N PRO A 17 -17.59 -13.11 -42.02
CA PRO A 17 -17.55 -14.52 -41.65
C PRO A 17 -17.24 -14.59 -40.15
N ARG A 18 -18.27 -14.95 -39.36
CA ARG A 18 -18.25 -15.33 -37.95
C ARG A 18 -16.98 -14.91 -37.20
N PHE A 19 -16.85 -13.62 -36.87
CA PHE A 19 -15.86 -13.11 -35.91
C PHE A 19 -16.30 -13.39 -34.45
N GLY A 20 -16.93 -14.54 -34.23
CA GLY A 20 -17.30 -15.02 -32.91
C GLY A 20 -16.22 -15.98 -32.46
N TRP A 21 -15.45 -15.59 -31.45
CA TRP A 21 -14.54 -16.49 -30.72
C TRP A 21 -15.26 -17.78 -30.27
N GLU A 22 -16.60 -17.75 -30.12
CA GLU A 22 -17.38 -18.93 -29.74
C GLU A 22 -17.47 -20.02 -30.83
N GLU A 23 -17.26 -19.80 -32.15
CA GLU A 23 -17.56 -20.90 -33.11
C GLU A 23 -17.00 -20.89 -34.56
N ALA A 24 -16.02 -20.06 -34.97
CA ALA A 24 -15.62 -20.10 -36.39
C ALA A 24 -14.14 -19.98 -36.76
N SER A 25 -13.64 -21.10 -37.29
CA SER A 25 -12.67 -21.24 -38.37
C SER A 25 -11.45 -20.33 -38.30
N LEU A 26 -10.76 -20.41 -37.18
CA LEU A 26 -9.31 -20.35 -37.16
C LEU A 26 -8.79 -21.75 -36.85
N GLU A 27 -9.07 -22.71 -37.72
CA GLU A 27 -8.46 -24.06 -37.64
C GLU A 27 -6.92 -23.99 -37.59
N GLU A 28 -6.30 -22.89 -38.06
CA GLU A 28 -4.86 -22.62 -37.91
C GLU A 28 -4.46 -22.01 -36.54
N MET A 29 -5.38 -21.47 -35.73
CA MET A 29 -5.05 -20.84 -34.43
C MET A 29 -5.49 -21.66 -33.20
N HIS A 30 -6.35 -22.68 -33.33
CA HIS A 30 -6.95 -23.37 -32.18
C HIS A 30 -5.94 -24.07 -31.23
N ASP A 31 -4.80 -24.55 -31.73
CA ASP A 31 -3.77 -25.18 -30.90
C ASP A 31 -2.73 -24.18 -30.33
N ASP A 32 -2.69 -22.96 -30.89
CA ASP A 32 -1.59 -22.00 -30.72
C ASP A 32 -1.97 -20.71 -29.97
N VAL A 33 -3.23 -20.57 -29.53
CA VAL A 33 -3.71 -19.42 -28.75
C VAL A 33 -3.82 -19.76 -27.27
N TYR A 34 -3.45 -18.80 -26.42
CA TYR A 34 -3.66 -18.80 -24.97
C TYR A 34 -5.14 -18.48 -24.71
N VAL A 35 -6.04 -19.41 -25.02
CA VAL A 35 -7.46 -19.20 -24.73
C VAL A 35 -7.74 -19.62 -23.29
N HIS A 36 -8.23 -18.68 -22.48
CA HIS A 36 -8.60 -18.91 -21.08
C HIS A 36 -9.55 -20.10 -20.88
N GLN A 37 -10.45 -20.35 -21.86
CA GLN A 37 -11.29 -21.55 -21.89
C GLN A 37 -10.44 -22.83 -21.86
N ASN A 38 -9.47 -22.97 -22.77
CA ASN A 38 -8.65 -24.19 -22.89
C ASN A 38 -7.81 -24.45 -21.64
N LEU A 39 -7.25 -23.38 -21.05
CA LEU A 39 -6.48 -23.48 -19.81
C LEU A 39 -7.36 -23.93 -18.65
N THR A 40 -8.53 -23.34 -18.51
CA THR A 40 -9.52 -23.69 -17.49
C THR A 40 -10.03 -25.11 -17.67
N ASN A 41 -10.37 -25.53 -18.89
CA ASN A 41 -10.77 -26.90 -19.20
C ASN A 41 -9.67 -27.90 -18.82
N ARG A 42 -8.42 -27.64 -19.21
CA ARG A 42 -7.26 -28.50 -18.89
C ARG A 42 -7.06 -28.57 -17.38
N ALA A 43 -6.97 -27.43 -16.69
CA ALA A 43 -6.81 -27.37 -15.25
C ALA A 43 -7.95 -28.10 -14.52
N TYR A 44 -9.19 -27.91 -14.96
CA TYR A 44 -10.34 -28.58 -14.37
C TYR A 44 -10.28 -30.10 -14.55
N ARG A 45 -9.90 -30.60 -15.74
CA ARG A 45 -9.73 -32.04 -15.98
C ARG A 45 -8.61 -32.65 -15.14
N GLU A 46 -7.50 -31.93 -14.96
CA GLU A 46 -6.40 -32.36 -14.10
C GLU A 46 -6.80 -32.37 -12.61
N TYR A 47 -7.56 -31.36 -12.17
CA TYR A 47 -8.13 -31.30 -10.82
C TYR A 47 -9.15 -32.41 -10.57
N ALA A 48 -10.09 -32.58 -11.49
CA ALA A 48 -11.23 -33.49 -11.37
C ALA A 48 -10.93 -34.91 -11.87
N ALA A 49 -9.66 -35.25 -12.13
CA ALA A 49 -9.28 -36.55 -12.69
C ALA A 49 -9.96 -37.72 -11.93
N GLY A 50 -10.83 -38.46 -12.65
CA GLY A 50 -11.62 -39.56 -12.08
C GLY A 50 -12.98 -39.19 -11.48
N ARG A 51 -13.42 -37.92 -11.56
CA ARG A 51 -14.74 -37.44 -11.10
C ARG A 51 -15.65 -37.07 -12.30
N PRO A 52 -16.97 -37.33 -12.23
CA PRO A 52 -17.91 -36.82 -13.23
C PRO A 52 -18.08 -35.31 -13.04
N GLY A 53 -17.71 -34.49 -14.05
CA GLY A 53 -17.77 -33.03 -13.92
C GLY A 53 -17.66 -32.23 -15.22
N TYR A 54 -17.84 -32.86 -16.39
CA TYR A 54 -17.66 -32.21 -17.70
C TYR A 54 -18.53 -30.94 -17.89
N ASN A 55 -19.72 -30.88 -17.29
CA ASN A 55 -20.60 -29.73 -17.47
C ASN A 55 -20.20 -28.52 -16.60
N ALA A 56 -19.60 -28.76 -15.43
CA ALA A 56 -19.07 -27.67 -14.59
C ALA A 56 -17.88 -26.99 -15.27
N SER A 57 -17.01 -27.75 -15.96
CA SER A 57 -15.93 -27.15 -16.75
C SER A 57 -16.45 -26.23 -17.85
N LEU A 58 -17.52 -26.60 -18.57
CA LEU A 58 -18.08 -25.72 -19.62
C LEU A 58 -18.59 -24.38 -19.07
N ALA A 59 -19.19 -24.37 -17.89
CA ALA A 59 -19.62 -23.13 -17.25
C ALA A 59 -18.42 -22.27 -16.83
N LEU A 60 -17.39 -22.89 -16.25
CA LEU A 60 -16.16 -22.21 -15.85
C LEU A 60 -15.39 -21.65 -17.05
N GLU A 61 -15.28 -22.43 -18.13
CA GLU A 61 -14.66 -22.02 -19.40
C GLU A 61 -15.28 -20.72 -19.91
N TRP A 62 -16.61 -20.70 -20.04
CA TRP A 62 -17.32 -19.50 -20.47
C TRP A 62 -17.08 -18.33 -19.52
N HIS A 63 -17.13 -18.58 -18.20
CA HIS A 63 -16.90 -17.54 -17.18
C HIS A 63 -15.47 -16.98 -17.14
N THR A 64 -14.50 -17.71 -17.68
CA THR A 64 -13.10 -17.28 -17.75
C THR A 64 -12.82 -16.47 -19.02
N ASP A 65 -13.63 -16.62 -20.06
CA ASP A 65 -13.36 -16.05 -21.40
C ASP A 65 -14.29 -14.90 -21.77
N TYR A 66 -15.47 -14.80 -21.16
CA TYR A 66 -16.36 -13.69 -21.46
C TYR A 66 -15.74 -12.34 -21.08
N ILE A 67 -14.80 -12.28 -20.13
CA ILE A 67 -14.23 -11.02 -19.64
C ILE A 67 -13.61 -10.22 -20.80
N ASP A 68 -12.74 -10.86 -21.59
CA ASP A 68 -12.17 -10.26 -22.80
C ASP A 68 -13.26 -9.90 -23.83
N SER A 69 -14.22 -10.80 -24.01
CA SER A 69 -15.28 -10.63 -25.01
C SER A 69 -16.21 -9.47 -24.69
N TYR A 70 -16.56 -9.27 -23.42
CA TYR A 70 -17.42 -8.18 -22.99
C TYR A 70 -16.68 -6.86 -22.95
N LEU A 71 -15.38 -6.86 -22.71
CA LEU A 71 -14.60 -5.63 -22.67
C LEU A 71 -14.17 -5.14 -24.06
N TYR A 72 -13.71 -6.05 -24.94
CA TYR A 72 -13.01 -5.68 -26.17
C TYR A 72 -13.64 -6.19 -27.48
N ASN A 73 -14.77 -6.91 -27.43
CA ASN A 73 -15.39 -7.48 -28.63
C ASN A 73 -16.79 -6.90 -28.93
N PRO A 74 -16.90 -5.81 -29.72
CA PRO A 74 -18.20 -5.22 -30.06
C PRO A 74 -19.11 -6.13 -30.89
N LEU A 75 -18.54 -7.13 -31.59
CA LEU A 75 -19.34 -8.12 -32.33
C LEU A 75 -20.00 -9.14 -31.40
N PHE A 76 -19.39 -9.40 -30.24
CA PHE A 76 -20.00 -10.24 -29.22
C PHE A 76 -21.26 -9.58 -28.64
N TRP A 77 -21.22 -8.25 -28.45
CA TRP A 77 -22.42 -7.46 -28.13
C TRP A 77 -23.43 -7.54 -29.29
N ALA A 78 -22.93 -7.40 -30.53
CA ALA A 78 -23.77 -7.36 -31.72
C ALA A 78 -24.55 -8.67 -32.00
N GLY A 79 -23.94 -9.82 -31.68
CA GLY A 79 -24.53 -11.13 -31.87
C GLY A 79 -25.86 -11.33 -31.13
N GLY A 80 -26.11 -10.57 -30.05
CA GLY A 80 -27.36 -10.59 -29.29
C GLY A 80 -28.49 -9.74 -29.86
N PHE A 81 -28.24 -8.81 -30.80
CA PHE A 81 -29.31 -7.93 -31.30
C PHE A 81 -30.42 -8.69 -32.06
N GLY A 82 -30.09 -9.86 -32.63
CA GLY A 82 -31.08 -10.71 -33.29
C GLY A 82 -32.05 -11.41 -32.32
N SER A 83 -31.66 -11.59 -31.05
CA SER A 83 -32.50 -12.20 -30.00
C SER A 83 -33.12 -11.19 -29.03
N GLY A 84 -32.74 -9.91 -29.11
CA GLY A 84 -33.14 -8.85 -28.16
C GLY A 84 -32.11 -8.61 -27.05
N ASP A 85 -31.25 -9.59 -26.77
CA ASP A 85 -30.28 -9.57 -25.65
C ASP A 85 -29.08 -8.64 -25.90
N GLY A 86 -28.88 -8.16 -27.14
CA GLY A 86 -27.69 -7.38 -27.51
C GLY A 86 -27.59 -6.02 -26.79
N LEU A 87 -28.73 -5.40 -26.47
CA LEU A 87 -28.77 -4.14 -25.72
C LEU A 87 -28.37 -4.36 -24.25
N ASP A 88 -28.84 -5.43 -23.62
CA ASP A 88 -28.53 -5.73 -22.22
C ASP A 88 -27.05 -6.03 -22.05
N ARG A 89 -26.44 -6.75 -23.00
CA ARG A 89 -24.99 -6.97 -23.03
C ARG A 89 -24.19 -5.68 -23.14
N LEU A 90 -24.60 -4.78 -24.03
CA LEU A 90 -23.93 -3.48 -24.19
C LEU A 90 -24.03 -2.65 -22.91
N LYS A 91 -25.22 -2.63 -22.28
CA LYS A 91 -25.44 -1.94 -21.01
C LYS A 91 -24.53 -2.46 -19.92
N VAL A 92 -24.49 -3.77 -19.74
CA VAL A 92 -23.67 -4.38 -18.67
C VAL A 92 -22.17 -4.25 -18.96
N ALA A 93 -21.74 -4.42 -20.21
CA ALA A 93 -20.34 -4.20 -20.62
C ALA A 93 -19.86 -2.78 -20.31
N THR A 94 -20.68 -1.78 -20.64
CA THR A 94 -20.37 -0.37 -20.41
C THR A 94 -20.45 0.01 -18.94
N ALA A 95 -21.42 -0.53 -18.21
CA ALA A 95 -21.57 -0.31 -16.77
C ALA A 95 -20.43 -0.92 -15.94
N LEU A 96 -19.90 -2.07 -16.37
CA LEU A 96 -18.88 -2.83 -15.64
C LEU A 96 -17.50 -2.72 -16.29
N THR A 97 -17.26 -1.73 -17.17
CA THR A 97 -15.99 -1.60 -17.89
C THR A 97 -14.81 -1.56 -16.92
N HIS A 98 -14.87 -0.74 -15.88
CA HIS A 98 -13.78 -0.63 -14.89
C HIS A 98 -13.58 -1.94 -14.10
N GLU A 99 -14.67 -2.61 -13.72
CA GLU A 99 -14.59 -3.91 -13.04
C GLU A 99 -13.98 -4.98 -13.93
N LEU A 100 -14.33 -5.02 -15.22
CA LEU A 100 -13.75 -5.91 -16.21
C LEU A 100 -12.27 -5.60 -16.44
N GLU A 101 -11.89 -4.33 -16.61
CA GLU A 101 -10.47 -3.90 -16.71
C GLU A 101 -9.66 -4.43 -15.52
N SER A 102 -10.20 -4.27 -14.31
CA SER A 102 -9.52 -4.71 -13.09
C SER A 102 -9.47 -6.22 -12.85
N LEU A 103 -10.11 -7.02 -13.72
CA LEU A 103 -9.96 -8.47 -13.75
C LEU A 103 -8.80 -8.92 -14.64
N HIS A 104 -8.17 -8.01 -15.38
CA HIS A 104 -6.95 -8.30 -16.12
C HIS A 104 -5.75 -8.08 -15.19
N PHE A 105 -4.75 -8.97 -15.25
CA PHE A 105 -3.55 -8.85 -14.42
C PHE A 105 -2.53 -7.86 -15.03
N ASP A 106 -3.00 -6.68 -15.39
CA ASP A 106 -2.26 -5.65 -16.13
C ASP A 106 -1.96 -4.40 -15.28
N ASP A 107 -1.17 -3.49 -15.84
CA ASP A 107 -0.91 -2.17 -15.27
C ASP A 107 -0.24 -2.16 -13.88
N LEU A 108 0.39 -3.26 -13.47
CA LEU A 108 1.07 -3.38 -12.18
C LEU A 108 2.56 -3.10 -12.34
N THR A 109 3.04 -2.07 -11.67
CA THR A 109 4.39 -1.52 -11.84
C THR A 109 5.40 -1.99 -10.80
N SER A 110 4.94 -2.69 -9.75
CA SER A 110 5.78 -3.19 -8.65
C SER A 110 5.35 -4.58 -8.15
N GLY A 111 6.27 -5.27 -7.47
CA GLY A 111 5.99 -6.56 -6.84
C GLY A 111 4.94 -6.47 -5.73
N GLU A 112 4.83 -5.33 -5.05
CA GLU A 112 3.80 -5.07 -4.04
C GLU A 112 2.41 -4.97 -4.68
N GLN A 113 2.27 -4.27 -5.81
CA GLN A 113 1.02 -4.21 -6.56
C GLN A 113 0.61 -5.59 -7.08
N VAL A 114 1.57 -6.38 -7.58
CA VAL A 114 1.34 -7.78 -8.00
C VAL A 114 0.85 -8.64 -6.83
N ALA A 115 1.50 -8.54 -5.66
CA ALA A 115 1.07 -9.28 -4.47
C ALA A 115 -0.32 -8.83 -3.97
N SER A 116 -0.62 -7.54 -4.05
CA SER A 116 -1.92 -6.97 -3.70
C SER A 116 -3.03 -7.47 -4.64
N MET A 117 -2.77 -7.54 -5.96
CA MET A 117 -3.72 -8.08 -6.92
C MET A 117 -3.96 -9.58 -6.74
N TRP A 118 -2.91 -10.36 -6.51
CA TRP A 118 -3.06 -11.77 -6.11
C TRP A 118 -3.93 -11.90 -4.86
N THR A 119 -3.69 -11.07 -3.85
CA THR A 119 -4.52 -11.04 -2.63
C THR A 119 -5.98 -10.73 -2.95
N ARG A 120 -6.24 -9.69 -3.75
CA ARG A 120 -7.59 -9.29 -4.18
C ARG A 120 -8.35 -10.44 -4.81
N TYR A 121 -7.75 -11.11 -5.78
CA TYR A 121 -8.42 -12.18 -6.51
C TYR A 121 -8.70 -13.40 -5.65
N LEU A 122 -7.72 -13.85 -4.86
CA LEU A 122 -7.88 -15.05 -4.03
C LEU A 122 -8.87 -14.81 -2.87
N SER A 123 -8.71 -13.71 -2.14
CA SER A 123 -9.58 -13.39 -0.99
C SER A 123 -10.99 -13.02 -1.45
N GLY A 124 -11.12 -12.29 -2.56
CA GLY A 124 -12.40 -12.01 -3.22
C GLY A 124 -13.10 -13.29 -3.68
N CYS A 125 -12.37 -14.20 -4.33
CA CYS A 125 -12.89 -15.50 -4.75
C CYS A 125 -13.47 -16.30 -3.57
N VAL A 126 -12.72 -16.40 -2.46
CA VAL A 126 -13.18 -17.14 -1.28
C VAL A 126 -14.37 -16.46 -0.61
N ALA A 127 -14.34 -15.14 -0.42
CA ALA A 127 -15.47 -14.38 0.12
C ALA A 127 -16.74 -14.59 -0.72
N GLY A 128 -16.61 -14.51 -2.05
CA GLY A 128 -17.69 -14.76 -2.99
C GLY A 128 -18.21 -16.19 -2.90
N LEU A 129 -17.35 -17.20 -2.75
CA LEU A 129 -17.75 -18.59 -2.61
C LEU A 129 -18.49 -18.86 -1.29
N TYR A 130 -18.10 -18.22 -0.19
CA TYR A 130 -18.88 -18.28 1.05
C TYR A 130 -20.25 -17.62 0.90
N TRP A 131 -20.32 -16.47 0.24
CA TRP A 131 -21.58 -15.81 -0.07
C TRP A 131 -22.45 -16.71 -0.96
N ALA A 132 -21.90 -17.30 -2.02
CA ALA A 132 -22.61 -18.22 -2.91
C ALA A 132 -23.12 -19.44 -2.15
N ALA A 133 -22.33 -20.00 -1.23
CA ALA A 133 -22.73 -21.10 -0.36
C ALA A 133 -23.85 -20.72 0.62
N GLU A 134 -23.86 -19.50 1.16
CA GLU A 134 -24.98 -18.98 1.98
C GLU A 134 -26.28 -18.85 1.20
N ASN A 135 -26.18 -18.62 -0.11
CA ASN A 135 -27.30 -18.43 -1.01
C ASN A 135 -27.72 -19.68 -1.77
N ASP A 136 -26.97 -20.77 -1.61
CA ASP A 136 -27.10 -21.97 -2.42
C ASP A 136 -27.01 -21.73 -3.95
N ASP A 137 -26.20 -20.75 -4.39
CA ASP A 137 -26.07 -20.37 -5.80
C ASP A 137 -24.79 -20.91 -6.45
N VAL A 138 -24.89 -22.10 -7.05
CA VAL A 138 -23.78 -22.74 -7.75
C VAL A 138 -23.37 -21.98 -9.02
N ALA A 139 -24.32 -21.32 -9.70
CA ALA A 139 -24.01 -20.58 -10.93
C ALA A 139 -23.18 -19.33 -10.60
N ALA A 140 -23.49 -18.65 -9.50
CA ALA A 140 -22.67 -17.55 -9.02
C ALA A 140 -21.25 -18.02 -8.63
N ALA A 141 -21.13 -19.19 -7.99
CA ALA A 141 -19.83 -19.78 -7.69
C ALA A 141 -18.99 -20.04 -8.96
N HIS A 142 -19.60 -20.53 -10.04
CA HIS A 142 -18.90 -20.68 -11.32
C HIS A 142 -18.46 -19.35 -11.93
N ASN A 143 -19.29 -18.29 -11.83
CA ASN A 143 -18.90 -16.96 -12.29
C ASN A 143 -17.71 -16.40 -11.49
N ILE A 144 -17.74 -16.51 -10.15
CA ILE A 144 -16.64 -16.08 -9.27
C ILE A 144 -15.35 -16.84 -9.58
N LEU A 145 -15.42 -18.16 -9.77
CA LEU A 145 -14.27 -18.99 -10.10
C LEU A 145 -13.71 -18.64 -11.47
N GLY A 146 -14.54 -18.53 -12.50
CA GLY A 146 -14.10 -18.18 -13.85
C GLY A 146 -13.44 -16.80 -13.90
N ALA A 147 -14.02 -15.81 -13.22
CA ALA A 147 -13.42 -14.48 -13.14
C ALA A 147 -12.08 -14.47 -12.40
N ALA A 148 -11.94 -15.23 -11.32
CA ALA A 148 -10.66 -15.38 -10.63
C ALA A 148 -9.63 -16.14 -11.50
N PHE A 149 -10.06 -17.18 -12.23
CA PHE A 149 -9.17 -17.95 -13.09
C PHE A 149 -8.63 -17.14 -14.25
N HIS A 150 -9.46 -16.29 -14.86
CA HIS A 150 -9.06 -15.38 -15.93
C HIS A 150 -7.87 -14.53 -15.47
N ALA A 151 -8.08 -13.79 -14.38
CA ALA A 151 -7.06 -12.93 -13.80
C ALA A 151 -5.78 -13.70 -13.42
N MET A 152 -5.90 -14.88 -12.81
CA MET A 152 -4.75 -15.70 -12.44
C MET A 152 -3.97 -16.21 -13.66
N GLN A 153 -4.65 -16.48 -14.76
CA GLN A 153 -4.04 -16.95 -16.00
C GLN A 153 -3.33 -15.80 -16.71
N ASP A 154 -3.91 -14.60 -16.72
CA ASP A 154 -3.28 -13.37 -17.24
C ASP A 154 -1.94 -13.07 -16.60
N PHE A 155 -1.80 -13.32 -15.29
CA PHE A 155 -0.54 -13.08 -14.61
C PHE A 155 0.65 -13.71 -15.34
N TYR A 156 0.51 -14.95 -15.82
CA TYR A 156 1.63 -15.66 -16.44
C TYR A 156 1.90 -15.23 -17.88
N SER A 157 0.93 -14.65 -18.58
CA SER A 157 1.08 -14.11 -19.95
C SER A 157 1.52 -12.65 -19.95
N HIS A 158 1.00 -11.84 -19.03
CA HIS A 158 1.15 -10.38 -19.06
C HIS A 158 2.27 -9.86 -18.13
N SER A 159 2.74 -10.68 -17.18
CA SER A 159 3.85 -10.30 -16.30
C SER A 159 5.23 -10.68 -16.82
N ASN A 160 6.26 -10.09 -16.23
CA ASN A 160 7.64 -10.52 -16.39
C ASN A 160 8.00 -11.75 -15.51
N TRP A 161 7.02 -12.49 -14.96
CA TRP A 161 7.28 -13.67 -14.11
C TRP A 161 8.17 -14.69 -14.82
N VAL A 162 7.82 -15.04 -16.06
CA VAL A 162 8.55 -16.01 -16.87
C VAL A 162 9.87 -15.46 -17.44
N ASP A 163 10.23 -14.21 -17.21
CA ASP A 163 11.51 -13.66 -17.70
C ASP A 163 12.69 -14.19 -16.88
N ASN A 164 12.48 -14.44 -15.58
CA ASN A 164 13.49 -15.00 -14.69
C ASN A 164 13.48 -16.54 -14.76
N ALA A 165 14.63 -17.14 -15.08
CA ALA A 165 14.79 -18.59 -15.17
C ALA A 165 14.36 -19.35 -13.91
N ASP A 166 14.58 -18.79 -12.71
CA ASP A 166 14.22 -19.41 -11.43
C ASP A 166 12.70 -19.44 -11.20
N ARG A 167 11.96 -18.51 -11.84
CA ARG A 167 10.50 -18.40 -11.73
C ARG A 167 9.75 -19.25 -12.77
N ARG A 168 10.40 -19.63 -13.89
CA ARG A 168 9.77 -20.40 -15.00
C ARG A 168 9.32 -21.81 -14.64
N THR A 169 9.77 -22.34 -13.51
CA THR A 169 9.47 -23.71 -13.06
C THR A 169 8.59 -23.76 -11.83
N VAL A 170 8.05 -22.61 -11.41
CA VAL A 170 7.31 -22.51 -10.16
C VAL A 170 6.19 -21.48 -10.29
N THR A 171 5.00 -21.85 -9.81
CA THR A 171 3.85 -20.95 -9.76
C THR A 171 4.07 -19.84 -8.73
N TRP A 172 3.31 -18.75 -8.79
CA TRP A 172 3.32 -17.69 -7.78
C TRP A 172 3.17 -18.24 -6.34
N HIS A 173 2.32 -19.26 -6.17
CA HIS A 173 2.08 -19.91 -4.89
C HIS A 173 3.16 -20.91 -4.48
N GLY A 174 3.77 -21.60 -5.44
CA GLY A 174 4.89 -22.50 -5.17
C GLY A 174 6.21 -21.77 -4.88
N ALA A 175 6.30 -20.49 -5.23
CA ALA A 175 7.50 -19.69 -5.11
C ALA A 175 7.69 -19.18 -3.68
N THR A 176 8.91 -19.27 -3.16
CA THR A 176 9.27 -18.68 -1.88
C THR A 176 9.25 -17.15 -1.97
N ALA A 177 9.13 -16.45 -0.82
CA ALA A 177 9.28 -14.99 -0.76
C ALA A 177 10.56 -14.49 -1.45
N GLN A 178 11.67 -15.23 -1.31
CA GLN A 178 12.92 -14.89 -1.98
C GLN A 178 12.79 -14.94 -3.51
N VAL A 179 12.14 -15.96 -4.07
CA VAL A 179 11.94 -16.09 -5.53
C VAL A 179 10.96 -15.01 -6.04
N ARG A 180 9.92 -14.71 -5.26
CA ARG A 180 8.98 -13.61 -5.56
C ARG A 180 9.69 -12.24 -5.55
N GLY A 181 10.56 -11.99 -4.58
CA GLY A 181 11.36 -10.77 -4.45
C GLY A 181 12.62 -10.72 -5.33
N ALA A 182 12.94 -11.76 -6.10
CA ALA A 182 14.17 -11.83 -6.91
C ALA A 182 14.12 -10.93 -8.16
N GLY A 183 14.35 -9.64 -7.96
CA GLY A 183 14.36 -8.60 -9.00
C GLY A 183 12.98 -7.98 -9.25
N PRO A 184 12.90 -6.94 -10.10
CA PRO A 184 11.65 -6.25 -10.41
C PRO A 184 10.58 -7.22 -10.91
N LEU A 185 9.36 -7.04 -10.42
CA LEU A 185 8.17 -7.79 -10.85
C LEU A 185 7.11 -6.78 -11.26
N TYR A 186 6.60 -6.91 -12.48
CA TYR A 186 5.63 -5.98 -13.07
C TYR A 186 4.83 -6.69 -14.18
N THR A 187 3.73 -6.07 -14.60
CA THR A 187 2.92 -6.51 -15.74
C THR A 187 2.90 -5.48 -16.85
N GLY A 188 2.50 -5.91 -18.04
CA GLY A 188 2.36 -5.05 -19.20
C GLY A 188 1.31 -3.99 -18.94
N SER A 189 1.53 -2.78 -19.42
CA SER A 189 0.48 -1.77 -19.35
C SER A 189 -0.53 -1.97 -20.46
N TYR A 190 -1.75 -2.28 -20.06
CA TYR A 190 -2.89 -2.26 -20.95
C TYR A 190 -3.53 -0.90 -20.83
N GLU A 191 -4.32 -0.58 -19.81
CA GLU A 191 -5.14 0.64 -19.76
C GLU A 191 -4.39 1.89 -19.30
N THR A 192 -3.34 1.73 -18.50
CA THR A 192 -2.60 2.88 -17.95
C THR A 192 -1.77 3.57 -19.04
N PRO A 193 -1.67 4.91 -19.05
CA PRO A 193 -0.81 5.64 -19.97
C PRO A 193 0.63 5.10 -19.97
N LYS A 194 1.15 4.83 -21.16
CA LYS A 194 2.46 4.17 -21.42
C LYS A 194 3.66 4.79 -20.69
N HIS A 195 3.60 6.08 -20.34
CA HIS A 195 4.70 6.78 -19.67
C HIS A 195 4.76 6.52 -18.17
N LEU A 196 3.75 5.87 -17.60
CA LEU A 196 3.66 5.53 -16.18
C LEU A 196 4.10 4.09 -15.88
N THR A 197 4.40 3.29 -16.91
CA THR A 197 4.63 1.85 -16.79
C THR A 197 5.98 1.43 -17.37
N GLN A 198 6.44 0.22 -17.02
CA GLN A 198 7.77 -0.26 -17.44
C GLN A 198 7.79 -0.73 -18.90
N LYS A 199 6.74 -1.46 -19.32
CA LYS A 199 6.60 -2.01 -20.66
C LYS A 199 5.12 -2.02 -21.08
N PRO A 200 4.80 -1.78 -22.37
CA PRO A 200 3.46 -1.99 -22.91
C PRO A 200 3.08 -3.48 -22.86
N HIS A 201 1.79 -3.77 -22.67
CA HIS A 201 1.23 -5.11 -22.90
C HIS A 201 1.34 -5.49 -24.38
N GLY A 202 1.02 -4.53 -25.26
CA GLY A 202 0.87 -4.74 -26.69
C GLY A 202 -0.58 -5.06 -27.01
N ARG A 203 -1.28 -4.14 -27.69
CA ARG A 203 -2.73 -4.23 -27.84
C ARG A 203 -3.10 -4.69 -29.25
N VAL A 204 -3.98 -5.68 -29.34
CA VAL A 204 -4.65 -6.05 -30.59
C VAL A 204 -6.05 -5.43 -30.53
N SER A 205 -6.38 -4.54 -31.46
CA SER A 205 -7.72 -3.94 -31.49
C SER A 205 -8.60 -4.66 -32.49
N PHE A 206 -9.56 -5.41 -31.95
CA PHE A 206 -10.60 -6.03 -32.76
C PHE A 206 -11.55 -4.99 -33.34
N GLU A 207 -11.79 -3.88 -32.64
CA GLU A 207 -12.62 -2.79 -33.17
C GLU A 207 -11.96 -2.20 -34.40
N CYS A 208 -10.66 -1.86 -34.35
CA CYS A 208 -9.94 -1.36 -35.53
C CYS A 208 -9.89 -2.40 -36.66
N SER A 209 -9.70 -3.68 -36.32
CA SER A 209 -9.72 -4.78 -37.28
C SER A 209 -11.04 -4.88 -38.04
N LEU A 210 -12.16 -4.71 -37.33
CA LEU A 210 -13.50 -4.72 -37.90
C LEU A 210 -13.81 -3.45 -38.69
N LEU A 211 -13.48 -2.28 -38.13
CA LEU A 211 -13.76 -0.98 -38.72
C LEU A 211 -12.98 -0.78 -40.02
N GLN A 212 -11.78 -1.38 -40.12
CA GLN A 212 -10.97 -1.41 -41.32
C GLN A 212 -11.33 -2.56 -42.28
N ALA A 213 -12.26 -3.46 -41.92
CA ALA A 213 -12.75 -4.49 -42.83
C ALA A 213 -13.49 -3.83 -44.02
N SER A 214 -13.26 -4.35 -45.23
CA SER A 214 -13.76 -3.76 -46.46
C SER A 214 -15.29 -3.61 -46.45
N GLY A 215 -15.78 -2.38 -46.56
CA GLY A 215 -17.21 -2.04 -46.62
C GLY A 215 -17.82 -1.48 -45.34
N VAL A 216 -17.11 -1.54 -44.20
CA VAL A 216 -17.57 -0.99 -42.91
C VAL A 216 -17.22 0.50 -42.80
N GLY A 217 -16.00 0.86 -43.20
CA GLY A 217 -15.47 2.22 -43.17
C GLY A 217 -16.45 3.29 -43.66
N PRO A 218 -16.98 3.23 -44.90
CA PRO A 218 -17.89 4.27 -45.41
C PRO A 218 -19.19 4.44 -44.61
N LEU A 219 -19.65 3.37 -43.96
CA LEU A 219 -20.87 3.36 -43.14
C LEU A 219 -20.58 3.98 -41.77
N VAL A 220 -19.40 3.71 -41.21
CA VAL A 220 -18.94 4.32 -39.96
C VAL A 220 -18.50 5.76 -40.18
N ASP A 221 -17.90 6.12 -41.32
CA ASP A 221 -17.65 7.52 -41.73
C ASP A 221 -18.94 8.35 -41.77
N LEU A 222 -20.06 7.73 -42.21
CA LEU A 222 -21.37 8.39 -42.20
C LEU A 222 -21.93 8.51 -40.77
N VAL A 223 -21.78 7.47 -39.96
CA VAL A 223 -22.29 7.41 -38.57
C VAL A 223 -21.40 8.17 -37.59
N CYS A 224 -20.14 8.38 -37.90
CA CYS A 224 -19.13 9.09 -37.12
C CYS A 224 -18.66 10.34 -37.87
N GLY A 225 -19.40 10.80 -38.87
CA GLY A 225 -19.12 12.06 -39.53
C GLY A 225 -19.35 13.23 -38.56
N PRO A 226 -18.75 14.41 -38.79
CA PRO A 226 -18.89 15.59 -37.93
C PRO A 226 -20.35 16.00 -37.67
N LEU A 227 -21.25 15.68 -38.61
CA LEU A 227 -22.68 15.96 -38.55
C LEU A 227 -23.49 14.91 -37.78
N SER A 228 -22.87 13.81 -37.39
CA SER A 228 -23.54 12.76 -36.64
C SER A 228 -23.62 13.11 -35.15
N PRO A 229 -24.79 12.95 -34.50
CA PRO A 229 -24.89 13.03 -33.03
C PRO A 229 -24.07 11.95 -32.32
N LEU A 230 -23.53 10.98 -33.07
CA LEU A 230 -22.64 9.95 -32.55
C LEU A 230 -21.14 10.32 -32.66
N TYR A 231 -20.76 11.43 -33.31
CA TYR A 231 -19.35 11.80 -33.56
C TYR A 231 -18.49 11.82 -32.29
N ARG A 232 -19.00 12.40 -31.21
CA ARG A 232 -18.27 12.49 -29.94
C ARG A 232 -18.38 11.25 -29.06
N GLN A 233 -19.07 10.20 -29.53
CA GLN A 233 -19.30 9.01 -28.71
C GLN A 233 -18.11 8.06 -28.75
N SER A 234 -17.93 7.28 -27.70
CA SER A 234 -16.82 6.33 -27.56
C SER A 234 -16.57 5.50 -28.83
N PRO A 235 -17.58 4.90 -29.49
CA PRO A 235 -17.35 4.14 -30.73
C PRO A 235 -16.76 4.97 -31.88
N CYS A 236 -17.12 6.24 -32.00
CA CYS A 236 -16.61 7.14 -33.04
C CYS A 236 -15.22 7.69 -32.68
N GLN A 237 -14.94 7.91 -31.40
CA GLN A 237 -13.58 8.20 -30.93
C GLN A 237 -12.65 6.98 -31.10
N VAL A 238 -13.15 5.76 -30.92
CA VAL A 238 -12.43 4.53 -31.25
C VAL A 238 -12.18 4.48 -32.77
N TYR A 239 -13.19 4.77 -33.60
CA TYR A 239 -13.04 4.82 -35.05
C TYR A 239 -12.00 5.85 -35.51
N GLU A 240 -12.02 7.08 -34.99
CA GLU A 240 -10.99 8.09 -35.27
C GLU A 240 -9.60 7.60 -34.83
N ARG A 241 -9.47 7.03 -33.62
CA ARG A 241 -8.22 6.43 -33.15
C ARG A 241 -7.74 5.29 -34.05
N CYS A 242 -8.65 4.51 -34.62
CA CYS A 242 -8.35 3.47 -35.60
C CYS A 242 -7.93 4.02 -36.96
N GLY A 243 -8.35 5.23 -37.34
CA GLY A 243 -7.88 5.95 -38.52
C GLY A 243 -6.46 6.48 -38.36
N ASP A 244 -6.11 6.94 -37.14
CA ASP A 244 -4.78 7.42 -36.79
C ASP A 244 -3.77 6.30 -36.48
N ALA A 245 -4.26 5.10 -36.13
CA ALA A 245 -3.42 3.93 -35.97
C ALA A 245 -2.78 3.57 -37.32
N ALA A 246 -1.47 3.84 -37.43
CA ALA A 246 -0.69 3.64 -38.65
C ALA A 246 -1.06 2.32 -39.35
N ALA A 247 -1.41 2.43 -40.64
CA ALA A 247 -1.92 1.37 -41.50
C ALA A 247 -1.40 -0.04 -41.15
N VAL A 248 -2.33 -1.01 -41.12
CA VAL A 248 -2.13 -2.47 -40.92
C VAL A 248 -0.70 -2.88 -41.26
N ARG A 249 0.17 -2.96 -40.25
CA ARG A 249 1.49 -3.53 -40.46
C ARG A 249 1.29 -5.02 -40.59
N THR A 250 1.53 -5.57 -41.77
CA THR A 250 1.54 -7.03 -41.98
C THR A 250 2.59 -7.73 -41.13
N SER A 251 3.57 -6.98 -40.58
CA SER A 251 4.50 -7.47 -39.58
C SER A 251 4.89 -6.43 -38.52
N VAL A 252 5.08 -6.90 -37.28
CA VAL A 252 5.53 -6.11 -36.13
C VAL A 252 6.82 -6.72 -35.60
N LEU A 253 7.91 -5.95 -35.54
CA LEU A 253 9.25 -6.44 -35.19
C LEU A 253 9.67 -7.70 -36.00
N GLY A 254 9.31 -7.74 -37.28
CA GLY A 254 9.61 -8.86 -38.18
C GLY A 254 8.71 -10.09 -38.01
N VAL A 255 7.73 -10.07 -37.09
CA VAL A 255 6.73 -11.12 -36.88
C VAL A 255 5.52 -10.83 -37.76
N GLU A 256 5.13 -11.77 -38.64
CA GLU A 256 3.92 -11.63 -39.45
C GLU A 256 2.66 -11.77 -38.59
N LEU A 257 1.75 -10.82 -38.71
CA LEU A 257 0.48 -10.86 -38.00
C LEU A 257 -0.53 -11.77 -38.72
N PRO A 258 -1.43 -12.46 -38.00
CA PRO A 258 -2.55 -13.13 -38.64
C PRO A 258 -3.39 -12.17 -39.48
N ARG A 259 -3.93 -12.67 -40.61
CA ARG A 259 -4.69 -11.84 -41.54
C ARG A 259 -5.92 -11.22 -40.87
N GLY A 260 -6.08 -9.92 -41.08
CA GLY A 260 -7.24 -9.18 -40.59
C GLY A 260 -7.13 -8.68 -39.15
N LEU A 261 -5.98 -8.85 -38.49
CA LEU A 261 -5.72 -8.26 -37.18
C LEU A 261 -4.96 -6.95 -37.27
N VAL A 262 -5.36 -5.98 -36.45
CA VAL A 262 -4.69 -4.70 -36.26
C VAL A 262 -3.97 -4.72 -34.91
N TYR A 263 -2.64 -4.59 -34.98
CA TYR A 263 -1.79 -4.43 -33.81
C TYR A 263 -1.54 -2.94 -33.55
N LEU A 264 -1.87 -2.46 -32.35
CA LEU A 264 -1.71 -1.06 -31.97
C LEU A 264 -0.29 -0.79 -31.42
N ASP A 265 0.30 0.33 -31.84
CA ASP A 265 1.61 0.77 -31.34
C ASP A 265 1.50 1.22 -29.86
N PRO A 266 2.40 0.77 -28.96
CA PRO A 266 3.65 0.09 -29.23
C PRO A 266 3.50 -1.43 -29.13
N PRO A 267 4.41 -2.19 -29.75
CA PRO A 267 4.54 -3.59 -29.40
C PRO A 267 4.85 -3.77 -27.92
N GLY A 268 4.39 -4.89 -27.35
CA GLY A 268 4.50 -5.14 -25.92
C GLY A 268 4.86 -6.57 -25.55
N ILE A 269 4.86 -6.85 -24.25
CA ILE A 269 5.44 -8.07 -23.66
C ILE A 269 4.50 -9.28 -23.62
N ALA A 270 3.22 -9.14 -23.97
CA ALA A 270 2.21 -10.18 -23.81
C ALA A 270 2.54 -11.52 -24.50
N LEU A 271 1.99 -12.60 -23.95
CA LEU A 271 2.20 -13.98 -24.40
C LEU A 271 0.86 -14.70 -24.66
N ASP A 272 -0.12 -14.00 -25.22
CA ASP A 272 -1.50 -14.51 -25.35
C ASP A 272 -1.66 -15.43 -26.57
N SER A 273 -0.64 -15.51 -27.41
CA SER A 273 -0.57 -16.43 -28.54
C SER A 273 0.87 -16.74 -28.91
N SER A 274 1.07 -17.82 -29.66
CA SER A 274 2.40 -18.21 -30.15
C SER A 274 3.07 -17.10 -30.97
N TRP A 275 2.32 -16.34 -31.77
CA TRP A 275 2.84 -15.23 -32.56
C TRP A 275 3.08 -13.97 -31.72
N GLN A 276 2.22 -13.63 -30.75
CA GLN A 276 2.49 -12.53 -29.81
C GLN A 276 3.74 -12.83 -28.99
N ALA A 277 3.98 -14.09 -28.62
CA ALA A 277 5.17 -14.47 -27.87
C ALA A 277 6.48 -14.18 -28.62
N GLU A 278 6.49 -14.21 -29.96
CA GLU A 278 7.66 -13.82 -30.76
C GLU A 278 7.96 -12.31 -30.65
N ILE A 279 6.91 -11.48 -30.53
CA ILE A 279 7.03 -10.04 -30.27
C ILE A 279 7.42 -9.81 -28.80
N GLY A 280 6.69 -10.44 -27.87
CA GLY A 280 6.86 -10.29 -26.43
C GLY A 280 8.25 -10.67 -25.97
N ARG A 281 8.80 -11.79 -26.47
CA ARG A 281 10.18 -12.20 -26.21
C ARG A 281 11.19 -11.11 -26.58
N GLN A 282 11.01 -10.44 -27.73
CA GLN A 282 11.96 -9.41 -28.19
C GLN A 282 11.93 -8.15 -27.33
N LEU A 283 10.83 -7.90 -26.62
CA LEU A 283 10.62 -6.69 -25.80
C LEU A 283 10.84 -6.90 -24.30
N ARG A 284 10.78 -8.16 -23.86
CA ARG A 284 11.12 -8.59 -22.50
C ARG A 284 12.62 -8.46 -22.25
N ASP A 285 13.00 -8.26 -21.00
CA ASP A 285 14.40 -8.09 -20.59
C ASP A 285 15.10 -9.45 -20.39
N ILE A 286 14.81 -10.42 -21.26
CA ILE A 286 15.41 -11.76 -21.23
C ILE A 286 16.89 -11.65 -21.67
N PRO A 287 17.86 -12.13 -20.87
CA PRO A 287 19.28 -12.01 -21.21
C PRO A 287 19.60 -12.62 -22.58
N GLN A 288 20.45 -11.96 -23.38
CA GLN A 288 20.83 -12.43 -24.73
C GLN A 288 21.46 -13.84 -24.75
N GLY A 289 21.97 -14.33 -23.62
CA GLY A 289 22.51 -15.68 -23.47
C GLY A 289 21.48 -16.74 -23.06
N ASP A 290 20.22 -16.37 -22.82
CA ASP A 290 19.17 -17.30 -22.41
C ASP A 290 18.64 -18.08 -23.63
N PRO A 291 18.80 -19.42 -23.66
CA PRO A 291 18.46 -20.23 -24.82
C PRO A 291 16.97 -20.47 -24.99
N ILE A 292 16.11 -20.09 -24.03
CA ILE A 292 14.66 -20.28 -24.16
C ILE A 292 14.19 -19.66 -25.47
N THR A 293 13.26 -20.26 -26.19
CA THR A 293 12.64 -19.68 -27.40
C THR A 293 11.32 -18.98 -27.05
N ALA A 294 10.73 -18.21 -27.98
CA ALA A 294 9.41 -17.60 -27.74
C ALA A 294 8.33 -18.66 -27.54
N ARG A 295 8.35 -19.73 -28.36
CA ARG A 295 7.46 -20.88 -28.22
C ARG A 295 7.60 -21.60 -26.87
N GLU A 296 8.83 -21.80 -26.40
CA GLU A 296 9.05 -22.39 -25.07
C GLU A 296 8.59 -21.47 -23.96
N LEU A 297 8.83 -20.16 -24.08
CA LEU A 297 8.37 -19.16 -23.11
C LEU A 297 6.83 -19.17 -23.00
N PHE A 298 6.14 -19.17 -24.14
CA PHE A 298 4.68 -19.29 -24.24
C PHE A 298 4.16 -20.58 -23.60
N ALA A 299 4.79 -21.73 -23.92
CA ALA A 299 4.41 -23.01 -23.33
C ALA A 299 4.58 -23.03 -21.80
N ARG A 300 5.65 -22.40 -21.28
CA ARG A 300 5.88 -22.28 -19.83
C ARG A 300 4.83 -21.40 -19.15
N ALA A 301 4.46 -20.28 -19.75
CA ALA A 301 3.37 -19.45 -19.23
C ALA A 301 2.06 -20.26 -19.11
N LYS A 302 1.70 -21.02 -20.16
CA LYS A 302 0.50 -21.89 -20.18
C LYS A 302 0.53 -22.96 -19.09
N ASP A 303 1.65 -23.67 -18.96
CA ASP A 303 1.78 -24.73 -17.96
C ASP A 303 1.69 -24.17 -16.53
N LEU A 304 2.37 -23.04 -16.25
CA LEU A 304 2.29 -22.38 -14.94
C LEU A 304 0.87 -21.90 -14.62
N ALA A 305 0.15 -21.37 -15.60
CA ALA A 305 -1.24 -20.95 -15.43
C ALA A 305 -2.15 -22.12 -15.08
N VAL A 306 -2.03 -23.25 -15.80
CA VAL A 306 -2.76 -24.49 -15.50
C VAL A 306 -2.42 -25.01 -14.10
N GLU A 307 -1.13 -25.10 -13.77
CA GLU A 307 -0.67 -25.56 -12.45
C GLU A 307 -1.20 -24.67 -11.32
N SER A 308 -1.21 -23.35 -11.53
CA SER A 308 -1.73 -22.37 -10.57
C SER A 308 -3.23 -22.51 -10.37
N THR A 309 -4.01 -22.68 -11.45
CA THR A 309 -5.46 -22.93 -11.38
C THR A 309 -5.76 -24.26 -10.67
N VAL A 310 -5.02 -25.34 -10.95
CA VAL A 310 -5.17 -26.65 -10.27
C VAL A 310 -4.86 -26.53 -8.78
N TRP A 311 -3.76 -25.88 -8.44
CA TRP A 311 -3.38 -25.64 -7.04
C TRP A 311 -4.49 -24.88 -6.30
N TRP A 312 -5.07 -23.88 -6.96
CA TRP A 312 -6.14 -23.07 -6.38
C TRP A 312 -7.43 -23.85 -6.15
N LEU A 313 -7.89 -24.63 -7.15
CA LEU A 313 -9.04 -25.53 -6.99
C LEU A 313 -8.88 -26.51 -5.82
N ARG A 314 -7.68 -27.10 -5.65
CA ARG A 314 -7.38 -27.98 -4.51
C ARG A 314 -7.39 -27.24 -3.17
N SER A 315 -6.87 -26.02 -3.15
CA SER A 315 -6.87 -25.16 -1.97
C SER A 315 -8.29 -24.79 -1.54
N LEU A 316 -9.14 -24.44 -2.50
CA LEU A 316 -10.57 -24.16 -2.28
C LEU A 316 -11.34 -25.40 -1.81
N GLU A 317 -11.07 -26.59 -2.36
CA GLU A 317 -11.67 -27.85 -1.87
C GLU A 317 -11.27 -28.13 -0.41
N GLY A 318 -9.99 -27.91 -0.08
CA GLY A 318 -9.49 -28.05 1.28
C GLY A 318 -10.17 -27.08 2.24
N GLU A 319 -10.37 -25.84 1.82
CA GLU A 319 -11.02 -24.80 2.64
C GLU A 319 -12.52 -25.04 2.81
N LEU A 320 -13.27 -25.09 1.70
CA LEU A 320 -14.70 -25.29 1.73
C LEU A 320 -15.06 -26.68 2.27
N GLY A 321 -14.12 -27.62 2.26
CA GLY A 321 -14.27 -28.95 2.86
C GLY A 321 -14.28 -28.99 4.40
N ARG A 322 -13.93 -27.89 5.09
CA ARG A 322 -13.83 -27.82 6.56
C ARG A 322 -15.16 -27.87 7.28
N ASP A 323 -16.20 -27.24 6.70
CA ASP A 323 -17.56 -27.26 7.22
C ASP A 323 -18.46 -28.18 6.35
N PRO A 324 -19.35 -29.00 6.95
CA PRO A 324 -20.20 -29.91 6.18
C PRO A 324 -21.11 -29.22 5.15
N VAL A 325 -21.60 -28.00 5.42
CA VAL A 325 -22.50 -27.26 4.54
C VAL A 325 -21.72 -26.75 3.33
N THR A 326 -20.59 -26.08 3.54
CA THR A 326 -19.74 -25.60 2.44
C THR A 326 -19.14 -26.76 1.65
N LYS A 327 -18.86 -27.89 2.29
CA LYS A 327 -18.38 -29.10 1.62
C LYS A 327 -19.43 -29.65 0.66
N ALA A 328 -20.67 -29.77 1.11
CA ALA A 328 -21.77 -30.24 0.27
C ALA A 328 -22.05 -29.26 -0.89
N PHE A 329 -21.94 -27.95 -0.64
CA PHE A 329 -22.00 -26.94 -1.67
C PHE A 329 -20.88 -27.10 -2.70
N TRP A 330 -19.61 -27.21 -2.27
CA TRP A 330 -18.47 -27.39 -3.17
C TRP A 330 -18.59 -28.64 -4.05
N GLN A 331 -19.10 -29.75 -3.50
CA GLN A 331 -19.34 -30.96 -4.31
C GLN A 331 -20.35 -30.71 -5.45
N ARG A 332 -21.32 -29.81 -5.26
CA ARG A 332 -22.20 -29.38 -6.36
C ARG A 332 -21.52 -28.42 -7.31
N VAL A 333 -20.70 -27.49 -6.82
CA VAL A 333 -19.88 -26.63 -7.69
C VAL A 333 -19.05 -27.49 -8.66
N VAL A 334 -18.36 -28.52 -8.17
CA VAL A 334 -17.52 -29.36 -9.04
C VAL A 334 -18.28 -30.39 -9.90
N THR A 335 -19.62 -30.40 -9.90
CA THR A 335 -20.40 -31.41 -10.65
C THR A 335 -21.60 -30.87 -11.40
N ALA A 336 -22.17 -29.75 -10.97
CA ALA A 336 -23.42 -29.22 -11.51
C ALA A 336 -23.23 -28.59 -12.89
N ASP A 337 -24.27 -28.73 -13.71
CA ASP A 337 -24.39 -28.00 -14.97
C ASP A 337 -25.13 -26.69 -14.73
N THR A 338 -24.42 -25.57 -14.83
CA THR A 338 -25.02 -24.23 -14.80
C THR A 338 -24.83 -23.49 -16.11
N TYR A 339 -24.45 -24.19 -17.19
CA TYR A 339 -24.16 -23.54 -18.46
C TYR A 339 -25.38 -22.75 -18.96
N GLY A 340 -26.59 -23.28 -18.80
CA GLY A 340 -27.83 -22.59 -19.18
C GLY A 340 -28.11 -21.26 -18.46
N SER A 341 -27.58 -21.06 -17.25
CA SER A 341 -27.81 -19.85 -16.44
C SER A 341 -26.61 -18.90 -16.39
N ARG A 342 -25.52 -19.23 -17.09
CA ARG A 342 -24.25 -18.47 -17.06
C ARG A 342 -24.41 -17.00 -17.43
N ARG A 343 -25.22 -16.69 -18.45
CA ARG A 343 -25.44 -15.32 -18.92
C ARG A 343 -26.06 -14.43 -17.84
N ALA A 344 -27.09 -14.92 -17.16
CA ALA A 344 -27.73 -14.17 -16.08
C ALA A 344 -26.76 -13.83 -14.95
N GLN A 345 -25.71 -14.60 -14.69
CA GLN A 345 -24.75 -14.24 -13.64
C GLN A 345 -23.91 -13.00 -13.99
N PHE A 346 -23.84 -12.63 -15.26
CA PHE A 346 -23.15 -11.43 -15.72
C PHE A 346 -24.15 -10.35 -16.18
N GLU A 347 -25.13 -10.70 -17.00
CA GLU A 347 -26.05 -9.77 -17.65
C GLU A 347 -27.18 -9.24 -16.71
N ASP A 348 -27.34 -9.81 -15.51
CA ASP A 348 -28.37 -9.41 -14.51
C ASP A 348 -27.72 -8.61 -13.37
N PHE A 349 -27.99 -7.30 -13.32
CA PHE A 349 -27.47 -6.40 -12.29
C PHE A 349 -27.88 -6.79 -10.85
N SER A 350 -28.91 -7.62 -10.68
CA SER A 350 -29.30 -8.15 -9.37
C SER A 350 -28.32 -9.17 -8.79
N ARG A 351 -27.37 -9.70 -9.60
CA ARG A 351 -26.48 -10.82 -9.24
C ARG A 351 -25.02 -10.43 -9.14
N LEU A 352 -24.40 -10.05 -10.25
CA LEU A 352 -23.01 -9.59 -10.41
C LEU A 352 -22.00 -10.14 -9.38
N PRO A 353 -21.80 -11.46 -9.28
CA PRO A 353 -20.93 -12.03 -8.26
C PRO A 353 -19.44 -11.83 -8.58
N LEU A 354 -19.07 -11.49 -9.83
CA LEU A 354 -17.71 -11.09 -10.20
C LEU A 354 -17.18 -9.89 -9.39
N LEU A 355 -18.06 -9.04 -8.86
CA LEU A 355 -17.68 -7.86 -8.08
C LEU A 355 -16.88 -8.21 -6.81
N PHE A 356 -17.03 -9.42 -6.28
CA PHE A 356 -16.18 -9.91 -5.19
C PHE A 356 -14.69 -9.93 -5.57
N VAL A 357 -14.40 -10.22 -6.84
CA VAL A 357 -13.05 -10.35 -7.40
C VAL A 357 -12.61 -9.01 -8.01
N GLY A 358 -13.48 -8.39 -8.82
CA GLY A 358 -13.17 -7.23 -9.65
C GLY A 358 -13.51 -5.85 -9.07
N HIS A 359 -14.18 -5.69 -7.93
CA HIS A 359 -14.44 -4.31 -7.45
C HIS A 359 -13.22 -3.69 -6.74
N GLY A 360 -13.00 -2.37 -6.78
CA GLY A 360 -11.96 -1.64 -6.01
C GLY A 360 -10.88 -0.97 -6.87
N GLU A 361 -10.04 -0.12 -6.26
CA GLU A 361 -8.99 0.67 -6.93
C GLU A 361 -8.12 -0.17 -7.87
N TYR A 362 -7.90 0.32 -9.09
CA TYR A 362 -7.08 -0.33 -10.10
C TYR A 362 -6.24 0.70 -10.87
N PRO A 363 -4.91 0.49 -11.00
CA PRO A 363 -4.12 -0.49 -10.27
C PRO A 363 -4.12 -0.19 -8.76
N PRO A 364 -3.96 -1.19 -7.87
CA PRO A 364 -3.93 -0.93 -6.44
C PRO A 364 -2.73 -0.05 -6.07
N SER A 365 -2.87 0.79 -5.04
CA SER A 365 -1.83 1.75 -4.62
C SER A 365 -0.52 1.15 -4.08
N GLY A 366 -0.38 -0.18 -4.04
CA GLY A 366 0.83 -0.91 -3.61
C GLY A 366 1.05 -0.93 -2.10
N ARG A 367 0.58 0.09 -1.39
CA ARG A 367 0.46 0.12 0.07
C ARG A 367 -0.71 -0.77 0.47
N GLY A 368 -0.48 -2.08 0.57
CA GLY A 368 -1.51 -3.01 1.01
C GLY A 368 -2.07 -2.54 2.35
N SER A 369 -3.25 -1.92 2.34
CA SER A 369 -3.92 -1.55 3.58
C SER A 369 -4.30 -2.84 4.28
N ASP A 370 -3.80 -2.96 5.51
CA ASP A 370 -4.13 -4.04 6.42
C ASP A 370 -5.66 -4.10 6.59
N TRP A 371 -6.26 -5.11 5.96
CA TRP A 371 -7.69 -5.46 6.06
C TRP A 371 -8.66 -4.43 5.50
N ASP A 372 -8.58 -4.15 4.21
CA ASP A 372 -9.67 -3.46 3.52
C ASP A 372 -10.97 -4.25 3.64
N TRP A 373 -11.96 -3.60 4.23
CA TRP A 373 -13.34 -4.08 4.33
C TRP A 373 -14.13 -3.65 3.10
N TYR A 374 -14.98 -4.54 2.64
CA TYR A 374 -15.91 -4.32 1.55
C TYR A 374 -17.31 -4.74 1.98
N LEU A 375 -18.31 -4.05 1.47
CA LEU A 375 -19.72 -4.42 1.66
C LEU A 375 -20.34 -4.68 0.30
N ARG A 376 -20.81 -5.91 0.07
CA ARG A 376 -21.73 -6.20 -1.04
C ARG A 376 -23.15 -5.88 -0.60
N LEU A 377 -23.77 -4.90 -1.24
CA LEU A 377 -25.12 -4.44 -0.97
C LEU A 377 -26.04 -5.02 -2.06
N GLN A 378 -27.00 -5.86 -1.71
CA GLN A 378 -28.12 -6.19 -2.57
C GLN A 378 -29.32 -5.36 -2.13
N ILE A 379 -29.74 -4.46 -2.98
CA ILE A 379 -30.75 -3.44 -2.70
C ILE A 379 -31.99 -3.78 -3.53
N ARG A 380 -33.15 -3.78 -2.89
CA ARG A 380 -34.44 -3.93 -3.55
C ARG A 380 -35.22 -2.63 -3.40
N THR A 381 -35.57 -2.00 -4.50
CA THR A 381 -36.58 -0.93 -4.52
C THR A 381 -37.95 -1.55 -4.25
N SER A 382 -38.79 -0.86 -3.47
CA SER A 382 -40.15 -1.35 -3.16
C SER A 382 -40.93 -1.66 -4.44
N SER A 383 -41.89 -2.59 -4.37
CA SER A 383 -42.78 -2.87 -5.51
C SER A 383 -44.03 -1.98 -5.50
N GLU A 384 -44.14 -1.05 -4.55
CA GLU A 384 -45.20 -0.04 -4.54
C GLU A 384 -45.07 0.92 -5.74
N THR A 385 -46.20 1.36 -6.28
CA THR A 385 -46.22 2.36 -7.35
C THR A 385 -45.49 3.64 -6.91
N ASP A 386 -44.71 4.22 -7.83
CA ASP A 386 -43.90 5.44 -7.61
C ASP A 386 -42.77 5.32 -6.57
N SER A 387 -42.40 4.10 -6.17
CA SER A 387 -41.30 3.86 -5.23
C SER A 387 -39.90 3.99 -5.81
N GLY A 388 -39.80 4.01 -7.15
CA GLY A 388 -38.53 4.14 -7.85
C GLY A 388 -38.01 5.57 -7.84
N THR A 389 -36.70 5.73 -8.04
CA THR A 389 -36.08 7.05 -8.17
C THR A 389 -35.23 7.13 -9.42
N ASN A 390 -35.10 8.34 -9.97
CA ASN A 390 -34.07 8.68 -10.96
C ASN A 390 -32.97 9.55 -10.32
N GLY A 391 -33.03 9.79 -9.01
CA GLY A 391 -32.03 10.54 -8.27
C GLY A 391 -30.77 9.71 -8.02
N SER A 392 -29.64 10.39 -7.82
CA SER A 392 -28.38 9.73 -7.47
C SER A 392 -28.44 9.17 -6.06
N VAL A 393 -28.51 7.85 -5.93
CA VAL A 393 -28.47 7.17 -4.62
C VAL A 393 -27.03 7.03 -4.17
N LYS A 394 -26.71 7.60 -3.02
CA LYS A 394 -25.40 7.50 -2.36
C LYS A 394 -25.49 6.64 -1.12
N VAL A 395 -24.43 5.92 -0.82
CA VAL A 395 -24.24 5.24 0.46
C VAL A 395 -23.02 5.79 1.19
N HIS A 396 -23.19 6.12 2.46
CA HIS A 396 -22.13 6.55 3.36
C HIS A 396 -21.73 5.40 4.27
N ALA A 397 -20.44 5.07 4.30
CA ALA A 397 -19.88 3.95 5.06
C ALA A 397 -18.47 4.30 5.56
N ASP A 398 -18.23 4.15 6.87
CA ASP A 398 -16.92 4.45 7.52
C ASP A 398 -16.34 5.84 7.16
N GLY A 399 -17.21 6.85 7.05
CA GLY A 399 -16.83 8.22 6.70
C GLY A 399 -16.53 8.47 5.22
N GLN A 400 -16.71 7.47 4.36
CA GLN A 400 -16.61 7.57 2.91
C GLN A 400 -18.00 7.60 2.27
N THR A 401 -18.11 8.18 1.07
CA THR A 401 -19.35 8.28 0.29
C THR A 401 -19.17 7.59 -1.06
N PHE A 402 -20.07 6.67 -1.38
CA PHE A 402 -20.07 5.92 -2.64
C PHE A 402 -21.36 6.24 -3.39
N LEU A 403 -21.24 6.57 -4.69
CA LEU A 403 -22.39 6.68 -5.58
C LEU A 403 -22.74 5.27 -6.06
N LEU A 404 -24.01 4.89 -5.90
CA LEU A 404 -24.56 3.63 -6.37
C LEU A 404 -25.21 3.89 -7.74
N ASP A 405 -24.39 3.82 -8.78
CA ASP A 405 -24.82 4.14 -10.13
C ASP A 405 -23.94 3.42 -11.15
N TYR A 406 -24.53 2.49 -11.91
CA TYR A 406 -23.87 1.80 -13.01
C TYR A 406 -23.69 2.68 -14.27
N ALA A 407 -24.39 3.81 -14.33
CA ALA A 407 -24.44 4.74 -15.45
C ALA A 407 -23.69 6.06 -15.18
N LYS A 408 -22.84 6.14 -14.14
CA LYS A 408 -22.16 7.39 -13.69
C LYS A 408 -21.50 8.24 -14.78
N ASN A 409 -21.05 7.61 -15.87
CA ASN A 409 -20.46 8.26 -17.04
C ASN A 409 -21.10 7.81 -18.37
N SER A 410 -22.19 7.04 -18.32
CA SER A 410 -22.82 6.51 -19.52
C SER A 410 -23.67 7.60 -20.17
N GLN A 411 -23.73 7.54 -21.50
CA GLN A 411 -24.47 8.51 -22.30
C GLN A 411 -25.97 8.20 -22.18
N ALA A 412 -26.84 9.21 -22.25
CA ALA A 412 -28.30 9.09 -22.11
C ALA A 412 -28.96 7.94 -22.93
N ILE A 413 -28.32 7.49 -24.02
CA ILE A 413 -28.82 6.40 -24.88
C ILE A 413 -28.68 5.01 -24.23
N VAL A 414 -27.77 4.85 -23.25
CA VAL A 414 -27.50 3.59 -22.52
C VAL A 414 -27.84 3.72 -21.04
N GLU A 415 -28.54 4.79 -20.66
CA GLU A 415 -28.91 5.06 -19.28
C GLU A 415 -29.72 3.88 -18.72
N TYR A 416 -29.22 3.34 -17.62
CA TYR A 416 -29.84 2.27 -16.88
C TYR A 416 -30.34 2.90 -15.58
N ASN A 417 -31.67 2.95 -15.39
CA ASN A 417 -32.21 3.37 -14.11
C ASN A 417 -32.07 2.19 -13.14
N ASP A 418 -31.05 2.31 -12.28
CA ASP A 418 -30.71 1.37 -11.22
C ASP A 418 -31.85 1.15 -10.21
N PHE A 419 -32.71 2.13 -9.97
CA PHE A 419 -33.68 2.12 -8.88
C PHE A 419 -35.12 2.29 -9.35
N SER A 420 -35.53 1.59 -10.40
CA SER A 420 -36.95 1.54 -10.81
C SER A 420 -37.79 0.76 -9.79
N THR A 421 -39.10 0.95 -9.82
CA THR A 421 -40.04 0.22 -8.96
C THR A 421 -39.87 -1.29 -9.08
N GLY A 422 -39.60 -1.97 -7.97
CA GLY A 422 -39.41 -3.41 -7.88
C GLY A 422 -38.02 -3.92 -8.26
N ASP A 423 -37.10 -3.05 -8.68
CA ASP A 423 -35.76 -3.45 -9.09
C ASP A 423 -34.96 -4.06 -7.93
N VAL A 424 -34.08 -4.98 -8.29
CA VAL A 424 -33.07 -5.53 -7.38
C VAL A 424 -31.72 -5.29 -8.00
N GLN A 425 -30.87 -4.56 -7.30
CA GLN A 425 -29.49 -4.28 -7.72
C GLN A 425 -28.50 -4.84 -6.73
N SER A 426 -27.32 -5.20 -7.21
CA SER A 426 -26.19 -5.53 -6.36
C SER A 426 -25.09 -4.52 -6.59
N TYR A 427 -24.43 -4.05 -5.53
CA TYR A 427 -23.23 -3.22 -5.58
C TYR A 427 -22.18 -3.78 -4.63
N VAL A 428 -20.92 -3.41 -4.83
CA VAL A 428 -19.89 -3.54 -3.81
C VAL A 428 -19.38 -2.14 -3.50
N VAL A 429 -19.16 -1.84 -2.22
CA VAL A 429 -18.54 -0.60 -1.76
C VAL A 429 -17.31 -0.91 -0.91
N GLY A 430 -16.29 -0.08 -1.05
CA GLY A 430 -14.99 -0.22 -0.39
C GLY A 430 -13.84 0.24 -1.30
N PRO A 431 -12.59 0.20 -0.83
CA PRO A 431 -12.15 -0.29 0.47
C PRO A 431 -12.55 0.61 1.66
N LEU A 432 -12.91 -0.01 2.79
CA LEU A 432 -13.21 0.63 4.07
C LEU A 432 -12.12 0.25 5.09
N ARG A 433 -11.76 1.16 6.01
CA ARG A 433 -10.68 0.91 6.98
C ARG A 433 -11.10 -0.06 8.08
N ARG A 434 -12.39 -0.13 8.36
CA ARG A 434 -13.01 -1.04 9.32
C ARG A 434 -14.41 -1.38 8.87
N LEU A 435 -14.95 -2.48 9.38
CA LEU A 435 -16.38 -2.77 9.24
C LEU A 435 -17.19 -1.65 9.92
N PRO A 436 -18.01 -0.90 9.18
CA PRO A 436 -18.81 0.16 9.78
C PRO A 436 -19.93 -0.43 10.63
N SER A 437 -20.28 0.27 11.71
CA SER A 437 -21.42 -0.10 12.57
C SER A 437 -22.78 0.23 11.95
N SER A 438 -22.80 1.09 10.93
CA SER A 438 -23.99 1.47 10.17
C SER A 438 -23.60 1.95 8.78
N ILE A 439 -24.57 1.91 7.87
CA ILE A 439 -24.49 2.60 6.58
C ILE A 439 -25.66 3.57 6.46
N THR A 440 -25.49 4.62 5.67
CA THR A 440 -26.54 5.63 5.46
C THR A 440 -26.81 5.81 3.98
N PHE A 441 -28.05 5.62 3.55
CA PHE A 441 -28.50 5.96 2.21
C PHE A 441 -28.92 7.43 2.14
N GLU A 442 -28.57 8.08 1.05
CA GLU A 442 -28.96 9.46 0.72
C GLU A 442 -29.38 9.49 -0.75
N VAL A 443 -30.52 10.11 -1.06
CA VAL A 443 -30.92 10.37 -2.45
C VAL A 443 -30.67 11.84 -2.71
N GLU A 444 -29.77 12.14 -3.66
CA GLU A 444 -29.59 13.53 -4.08
C GLU A 444 -30.73 13.92 -5.01
N GLY A 445 -31.58 14.80 -4.48
CA GLY A 445 -32.57 15.52 -5.26
C GLY A 445 -31.85 16.41 -6.26
N ASN A 446 -32.12 16.12 -7.51
CA ASN A 446 -31.69 16.89 -8.65
C ASN A 446 -32.46 18.23 -8.64
N ASP A 447 -31.81 19.35 -8.28
CA ASP A 447 -32.47 20.67 -8.29
C ASP A 447 -32.86 21.02 -9.73
N VAL A 448 -34.15 21.26 -9.94
CA VAL A 448 -34.75 21.55 -11.24
C VAL A 448 -34.01 22.71 -11.92
N GLY A 449 -33.53 23.69 -11.15
CA GLY A 449 -32.81 24.85 -11.67
C GLY A 449 -31.45 24.51 -12.27
N ASP A 450 -30.65 23.67 -11.60
CA ASP A 450 -29.30 23.32 -12.04
C ASP A 450 -29.33 22.40 -13.27
N ILE A 451 -30.30 21.48 -13.33
CA ILE A 451 -30.50 20.60 -14.49
C ILE A 451 -30.96 21.39 -15.70
N LEU A 452 -31.95 22.28 -15.55
CA LEU A 452 -32.42 23.11 -16.66
C LEU A 452 -31.31 24.03 -17.17
N GLY A 453 -30.42 24.53 -16.30
CA GLY A 453 -29.24 25.29 -16.70
C GLY A 453 -28.25 24.48 -17.55
N VAL A 454 -27.87 23.27 -17.10
CA VAL A 454 -26.95 22.39 -17.86
C VAL A 454 -27.56 21.91 -19.18
N ILE A 455 -28.86 21.60 -19.18
CA ILE A 455 -29.62 21.26 -20.39
C ILE A 455 -29.65 22.44 -21.36
N TRP A 456 -29.89 23.64 -20.86
CA TRP A 456 -29.98 24.86 -21.66
C TRP A 456 -28.66 25.15 -22.37
N ASP A 457 -27.54 25.12 -21.64
CA ASP A 457 -26.22 25.37 -22.22
C ASP A 457 -25.87 24.32 -23.30
N GLY A 458 -26.20 23.05 -23.06
CA GLY A 458 -26.03 21.98 -24.06
C GLY A 458 -26.93 22.16 -25.29
N PHE A 459 -28.17 22.62 -25.09
CA PHE A 459 -29.13 22.88 -26.16
C PHE A 459 -28.71 24.08 -27.02
N VAL A 460 -28.27 25.18 -26.40
CA VAL A 460 -27.79 26.38 -27.12
C VAL A 460 -26.64 26.02 -28.06
N GLY A 461 -25.66 25.26 -27.57
CA GLY A 461 -24.51 24.81 -28.36
C GLY A 461 -24.86 23.80 -29.46
N ALA A 462 -25.75 22.84 -29.20
CA ALA A 462 -26.21 21.90 -30.22
C ALA A 462 -26.97 22.62 -31.34
N LEU A 463 -27.86 23.55 -30.97
CA LEU A 463 -28.64 24.30 -31.94
C LEU A 463 -27.78 25.33 -32.70
N GLU A 464 -26.59 25.72 -32.21
CA GLU A 464 -25.65 26.58 -32.95
C GLU A 464 -25.07 25.79 -34.12
N THR A 465 -24.65 24.55 -33.85
CA THR A 465 -24.12 23.62 -34.85
C THR A 465 -25.15 23.29 -35.95
N VAL A 466 -26.43 23.22 -35.58
CA VAL A 466 -27.55 22.95 -36.52
C VAL A 466 -27.77 24.11 -37.51
N VAL A 467 -27.70 25.35 -37.03
CA VAL A 467 -27.92 26.53 -37.88
C VAL A 467 -26.86 26.63 -38.98
N ASP A 468 -25.62 26.27 -38.66
CA ASP A 468 -24.52 26.22 -39.62
C ASP A 468 -24.73 25.08 -40.64
N ALA A 469 -25.14 23.89 -40.19
CA ALA A 469 -25.38 22.73 -41.05
C ALA A 469 -26.59 22.89 -42.01
N VAL A 470 -27.64 23.60 -41.59
CA VAL A 470 -28.80 23.89 -42.43
C VAL A 470 -28.43 24.84 -43.58
N GLY A 471 -27.48 25.77 -43.38
CA GLY A 471 -26.92 26.59 -44.45
C GLY A 471 -26.23 25.73 -45.51
N ASP A 472 -25.29 24.88 -45.08
CA ASP A 472 -24.51 24.02 -45.97
C ASP A 472 -25.37 23.02 -46.77
N LEU A 473 -26.39 22.41 -46.14
CA LEU A 473 -27.24 21.44 -46.81
C LEU A 473 -28.18 22.10 -47.84
N LEU A 474 -28.78 23.25 -47.52
CA LEU A 474 -29.67 23.96 -48.45
C LEU A 474 -28.91 24.46 -49.68
N LEU A 475 -27.62 24.82 -49.54
CA LEU A 475 -26.72 25.14 -50.65
C LEU A 475 -26.50 23.95 -51.61
N THR A 476 -26.60 22.70 -51.16
CA THR A 476 -26.42 21.51 -52.03
C THR A 476 -27.68 21.07 -52.78
N LEU A 477 -28.86 21.44 -52.29
CA LEU A 477 -30.16 21.03 -52.83
C LEU A 477 -30.68 21.96 -53.93
N ILE A 478 -30.19 23.20 -53.96
CA ILE A 478 -30.63 24.25 -54.89
C ILE A 478 -29.49 24.44 -55.88
N GLY A 479 -29.60 23.82 -57.06
CA GLY A 479 -28.64 23.97 -58.15
C GLY A 479 -28.63 25.37 -58.77
N GLY A 480 -28.22 26.39 -58.00
CA GLY A 480 -27.91 27.76 -58.44
C GLY A 480 -29.11 28.65 -58.78
N HIS A 481 -30.14 28.73 -57.93
CA HIS A 481 -31.38 29.50 -58.20
C HIS A 481 -31.84 30.45 -57.08
N ALA A 482 -31.24 30.38 -55.90
CA ALA A 482 -31.42 31.34 -54.83
C ALA A 482 -30.19 31.26 -53.95
N ASP A 483 -29.57 32.40 -53.67
CA ASP A 483 -28.34 32.49 -52.89
C ASP A 483 -28.69 32.63 -51.40
N HIS A 484 -28.11 31.75 -50.58
CA HIS A 484 -28.25 31.81 -49.14
C HIS A 484 -27.40 32.96 -48.61
N VAL A 485 -28.02 33.91 -47.91
CA VAL A 485 -27.28 35.02 -47.28
C VAL A 485 -26.79 34.58 -45.91
N ALA A 486 -27.72 34.33 -44.99
CA ALA A 486 -27.39 33.99 -43.61
C ALA A 486 -28.57 33.34 -42.91
N THR A 487 -28.25 32.51 -41.92
CA THR A 487 -29.23 31.93 -40.99
C THR A 487 -28.86 32.31 -39.56
N ARG A 488 -29.86 32.72 -38.78
CA ARG A 488 -29.72 33.02 -37.35
C ARG A 488 -30.94 32.53 -36.60
N LYS A 489 -30.83 32.50 -35.29
CA LYS A 489 -31.91 32.06 -34.39
C LYS A 489 -32.01 32.98 -33.20
N LEU A 490 -33.22 33.06 -32.66
CA LEU A 490 -33.50 33.64 -31.35
C LEU A 490 -34.08 32.55 -30.46
N LEU A 491 -33.63 32.48 -29.22
CA LEU A 491 -34.07 31.51 -28.23
C LEU A 491 -34.67 32.24 -27.05
N TRP A 492 -35.76 31.71 -26.50
CA TRP A 492 -36.32 32.16 -25.23
C TRP A 492 -36.41 30.97 -24.28
N GLY A 493 -35.60 31.02 -23.22
CA GLY A 493 -35.62 30.03 -22.14
C GLY A 493 -36.79 30.22 -21.17
N PRO A 494 -36.97 29.30 -20.21
CA PRO A 494 -38.08 29.36 -19.25
C PRO A 494 -38.11 30.67 -18.46
N ASP A 495 -36.96 31.13 -17.95
CA ASP A 495 -36.85 32.38 -17.18
C ASP A 495 -37.16 33.63 -18.01
N GLU A 496 -36.73 33.63 -19.28
CA GLU A 496 -36.98 34.76 -20.19
C GLU A 496 -38.46 34.85 -20.57
N LEU A 497 -39.09 33.70 -20.85
CA LEU A 497 -40.52 33.59 -21.11
C LEU A 497 -41.35 33.98 -19.87
N ALA A 498 -40.97 33.50 -18.68
CA ALA A 498 -41.60 33.89 -17.43
C ALA A 498 -41.51 35.41 -17.18
N GLY A 499 -40.42 36.05 -17.63
CA GLY A 499 -40.24 37.50 -17.59
C GLY A 499 -41.01 38.28 -18.67
N ILE A 500 -41.63 37.63 -19.66
CA ILE A 500 -42.40 38.28 -20.73
C ILE A 500 -43.86 38.44 -20.30
N GLY A 501 -44.25 39.70 -20.09
CA GLY A 501 -45.62 40.09 -19.76
C GLY A 501 -46.54 40.27 -20.99
N PRO A 502 -47.75 40.81 -20.78
CA PRO A 502 -48.71 41.06 -21.86
C PRO A 502 -48.31 42.21 -22.81
N GLU A 503 -47.40 43.09 -22.37
CA GLU A 503 -46.88 44.18 -23.20
C GLU A 503 -45.86 43.67 -24.24
N PRO A 504 -45.90 44.15 -25.50
CA PRO A 504 -44.91 43.79 -26.51
C PRO A 504 -43.47 44.13 -26.08
N ARG A 505 -42.62 43.10 -26.02
CA ARG A 505 -41.18 43.24 -25.82
C ARG A 505 -40.45 43.16 -27.17
N PRO A 506 -39.73 44.21 -27.60
CA PRO A 506 -39.05 44.20 -28.89
C PRO A 506 -37.82 43.29 -28.89
N PHE A 507 -37.50 42.73 -30.05
CA PHE A 507 -36.25 42.02 -30.35
C PHE A 507 -35.75 42.38 -31.75
N SER A 508 -34.46 42.13 -32.01
CA SER A 508 -33.86 42.27 -33.35
C SER A 508 -32.83 41.16 -33.58
N VAL A 509 -32.77 40.63 -34.79
CA VAL A 509 -31.83 39.58 -35.18
C VAL A 509 -31.06 40.00 -36.42
N PHE A 510 -29.75 40.16 -36.26
CA PHE A 510 -28.82 40.52 -37.33
C PHE A 510 -28.28 39.28 -38.03
N LEU A 511 -28.57 39.16 -39.32
CA LEU A 511 -28.19 38.09 -40.23
C LEU A 511 -27.07 38.61 -41.14
N ASP A 512 -25.85 38.13 -40.93
CA ASP A 512 -24.64 38.58 -41.62
C ASP A 512 -24.18 37.51 -42.60
N GLY A 513 -24.36 37.75 -43.90
CA GLY A 513 -23.92 36.88 -44.98
C GLY A 513 -22.63 37.35 -45.64
N ASP A 514 -21.83 38.17 -44.94
CA ASP A 514 -20.61 38.77 -45.48
C ASP A 514 -20.83 39.49 -46.81
N SER A 515 -20.28 38.97 -47.92
CA SER A 515 -20.41 39.55 -49.26
C SER A 515 -21.75 39.28 -49.93
N GLU A 516 -22.52 38.31 -49.41
CA GLU A 516 -23.85 37.94 -49.90
C GLU A 516 -24.96 38.81 -49.27
N GLY A 517 -24.59 39.81 -48.46
CA GLY A 517 -25.54 40.78 -47.89
C GLY A 517 -25.70 40.67 -46.37
N GLN A 518 -26.22 41.72 -45.78
CA GLN A 518 -26.41 41.85 -44.33
C GLN A 518 -27.80 42.39 -44.06
N TYR A 519 -28.57 41.70 -43.21
CA TYR A 519 -29.98 42.01 -42.94
C TYR A 519 -30.25 42.03 -41.45
N ASN A 520 -31.22 42.85 -41.02
CA ASN A 520 -31.70 42.85 -39.64
C ASN A 520 -33.21 42.65 -39.62
N VAL A 521 -33.69 41.65 -38.88
CA VAL A 521 -35.12 41.37 -38.69
C VAL A 521 -35.55 41.93 -37.34
N TYR A 522 -36.54 42.81 -37.34
CA TYR A 522 -37.15 43.36 -36.13
C TYR A 522 -38.46 42.64 -35.81
N GLY A 523 -38.73 42.45 -34.52
CA GLY A 523 -39.97 41.84 -34.07
C GLY A 523 -40.34 42.17 -32.62
N THR A 524 -41.47 41.63 -32.18
CA THR A 524 -41.95 41.73 -30.79
C THR A 524 -42.44 40.38 -30.28
N ILE A 525 -42.22 40.10 -29.00
CA ILE A 525 -42.79 38.96 -28.29
C ILE A 525 -43.64 39.45 -27.12
N ARG A 526 -44.81 38.85 -26.91
CA ARG A 526 -45.68 39.13 -25.76
C ARG A 526 -46.40 37.89 -25.30
N ARG A 527 -46.83 37.90 -24.04
CA ARG A 527 -47.77 36.92 -23.52
C ARG A 527 -49.20 37.26 -23.97
N GLY A 528 -49.86 36.31 -24.63
CA GLY A 528 -51.26 36.38 -25.00
C GLY A 528 -52.20 36.08 -23.83
N PRO A 529 -53.52 36.25 -24.02
CA PRO A 529 -54.50 35.88 -23.00
C PRO A 529 -54.55 34.36 -22.78
N ASP A 530 -54.61 33.95 -21.51
CA ASP A 530 -54.59 32.54 -21.07
C ASP A 530 -55.96 31.84 -21.18
N ASP A 531 -56.79 32.23 -22.15
CA ASP A 531 -58.21 31.85 -22.27
C ASP A 531 -58.42 30.33 -22.36
N GLY A 532 -58.62 29.68 -21.21
CA GLY A 532 -58.93 28.24 -21.10
C GLY A 532 -57.74 27.29 -21.23
N LEU A 533 -56.50 27.78 -21.08
CA LEU A 533 -55.31 26.92 -21.08
C LEU A 533 -55.18 26.10 -19.78
N PRO A 534 -54.55 24.91 -19.81
CA PRO A 534 -54.25 24.15 -18.61
C PRO A 534 -53.47 24.99 -17.60
N HIS A 535 -53.63 24.72 -16.30
CA HIS A 535 -52.84 25.39 -15.26
C HIS A 535 -51.34 25.27 -15.60
N ARG A 536 -50.62 26.39 -15.51
CA ARG A 536 -49.19 26.52 -15.84
C ARG A 536 -48.82 26.42 -17.33
N HIS A 537 -49.70 26.88 -18.21
CA HIS A 537 -49.38 27.12 -19.61
C HIS A 537 -49.70 28.56 -19.98
N HIS A 538 -48.85 29.15 -20.81
CA HIS A 538 -48.99 30.51 -21.31
C HIS A 538 -48.96 30.52 -22.83
N ARG A 539 -49.82 31.36 -23.42
CA ARG A 539 -49.75 31.63 -24.86
C ARG A 539 -48.72 32.72 -25.09
N TYR A 540 -47.79 32.51 -26.02
CA TYR A 540 -46.89 33.55 -26.51
C TYR A 540 -47.20 33.89 -27.95
N VAL A 541 -47.09 35.17 -28.26
CA VAL A 541 -47.31 35.74 -29.57
C VAL A 541 -46.00 36.39 -30.01
N VAL A 542 -45.43 35.90 -31.11
CA VAL A 542 -44.16 36.38 -31.69
C VAL A 542 -44.47 37.01 -33.04
N ARG A 543 -44.28 38.32 -33.16
CA ARG A 543 -44.55 39.07 -34.38
C ARG A 543 -43.25 39.50 -35.05
N LEU A 544 -43.11 39.23 -36.34
CA LEU A 544 -42.06 39.77 -37.20
C LEU A 544 -42.57 41.07 -37.83
N ASP A 545 -41.90 42.18 -37.53
CA ASP A 545 -42.34 43.53 -37.86
C ASP A 545 -41.74 44.00 -39.19
N GLU A 546 -40.41 44.05 -39.27
CA GLU A 546 -39.67 44.66 -40.39
C GLU A 546 -38.39 43.87 -40.72
N LEU A 547 -38.00 43.88 -42.00
CA LEU A 547 -36.68 43.49 -42.49
C LEU A 547 -35.95 44.76 -42.95
N GLU A 548 -34.73 44.98 -42.46
CA GLU A 548 -33.85 46.08 -42.88
C GLU A 548 -32.62 45.51 -43.59
N CYS A 549 -32.37 45.94 -44.82
CA CYS A 549 -31.11 45.65 -45.50
C CYS A 549 -30.03 46.60 -44.94
N TRP A 550 -28.95 46.07 -44.39
CA TRP A 550 -27.82 46.84 -43.85
C TRP A 550 -26.73 47.06 -44.89
N GLU A 551 -26.45 46.02 -45.66
CA GLU A 551 -25.53 45.95 -46.79
C GLU A 551 -26.15 45.00 -47.81
N GLU A 552 -26.27 45.46 -49.06
CA GLU A 552 -26.76 44.64 -50.17
C GLU A 552 -25.59 43.78 -50.69
N SER A 553 -25.87 42.62 -51.26
CA SER A 553 -24.82 41.74 -51.81
C SER A 553 -24.00 42.44 -52.90
N PHE A 554 -22.71 42.12 -53.01
CA PHE A 554 -21.79 42.80 -53.93
C PHE A 554 -21.79 42.18 -55.35
N LEU A 555 -22.41 41.01 -55.51
CA LEU A 555 -22.24 40.11 -56.65
C LEU A 555 -23.37 40.24 -57.69
N HIS A 556 -23.70 41.45 -58.15
CA HIS A 556 -24.64 41.61 -59.26
C HIS A 556 -24.15 40.92 -60.55
N LEU A 557 -24.65 39.70 -60.82
CA LEU A 557 -24.32 38.94 -62.02
C LEU A 557 -25.11 39.48 -63.22
N GLY A 558 -24.67 40.61 -63.76
CA GLY A 558 -24.91 41.04 -65.14
C GLY A 558 -26.38 41.14 -65.61
N GLN A 559 -26.96 42.34 -65.46
CA GLN A 559 -28.10 42.87 -66.23
C GLN A 559 -29.26 41.89 -66.53
N GLY A 560 -30.02 41.50 -65.50
CA GLY A 560 -31.36 40.93 -65.72
C GLY A 560 -32.01 40.19 -64.55
N ALA A 561 -31.24 39.65 -63.61
CA ALA A 561 -31.76 39.00 -62.40
C ALA A 561 -31.99 40.04 -61.30
N SER A 562 -33.13 39.96 -60.59
CA SER A 562 -33.40 40.80 -59.43
C SER A 562 -33.02 39.98 -58.19
N GLU A 563 -31.83 40.20 -57.65
CA GLU A 563 -31.29 39.61 -56.41
C GLU A 563 -32.05 40.15 -55.19
N GLU A 564 -33.36 39.88 -55.13
CA GLU A 564 -34.25 40.48 -54.13
C GLU A 564 -34.36 39.56 -52.91
N PRO A 565 -34.21 40.10 -51.69
CA PRO A 565 -34.21 39.29 -50.48
C PRO A 565 -35.61 38.74 -50.18
N PHE A 566 -35.67 37.50 -49.68
CA PHE A 566 -36.83 36.94 -48.99
C PHE A 566 -36.41 36.28 -47.67
N LEU A 567 -37.34 36.28 -46.71
CA LEU A 567 -37.14 35.73 -45.37
C LEU A 567 -37.89 34.40 -45.23
N LEU A 568 -37.22 33.41 -44.69
CA LEU A 568 -37.79 32.20 -44.10
C LEU A 568 -37.72 32.32 -42.58
N ALA A 569 -38.79 31.96 -41.89
CA ALA A 569 -38.82 31.95 -40.44
C ALA A 569 -39.66 30.77 -39.94
N ALA A 570 -39.30 30.19 -38.81
CA ALA A 570 -40.13 29.19 -38.16
C ALA A 570 -40.13 29.43 -36.65
N LEU A 571 -41.30 29.35 -36.01
CA LEU A 571 -41.40 29.30 -34.55
C LEU A 571 -41.55 27.84 -34.12
N VAL A 572 -40.66 27.41 -33.24
CA VAL A 572 -40.61 26.04 -32.70
C VAL A 572 -40.98 26.07 -31.22
N ASN A 573 -42.00 25.31 -30.85
CA ASN A 573 -42.38 25.06 -29.46
C ASN A 573 -41.76 23.75 -28.97
N LEU A 574 -40.64 23.84 -28.24
CA LEU A 574 -39.85 22.66 -27.87
C LEU A 574 -40.53 21.76 -26.84
N ALA A 575 -41.54 22.28 -26.14
CA ALA A 575 -42.34 21.54 -25.18
C ALA A 575 -43.59 20.88 -25.80
N ASP A 576 -43.87 21.09 -27.09
CA ASP A 576 -45.03 20.51 -27.74
C ASP A 576 -44.74 19.07 -28.20
N PRO A 577 -45.40 18.03 -27.66
CA PRO A 577 -45.21 16.67 -28.11
C PRO A 577 -45.79 16.41 -29.50
N ASP A 578 -46.71 17.25 -30.01
CA ASP A 578 -47.33 17.07 -31.31
C ASP A 578 -46.48 17.71 -32.43
N PRO A 579 -45.89 16.91 -33.35
CA PRO A 579 -45.05 17.45 -34.41
C PRO A 579 -45.77 18.43 -35.34
N GLN A 580 -47.09 18.30 -35.50
CA GLN A 580 -47.87 19.16 -36.40
C GLN A 580 -48.09 20.58 -35.86
N THR A 581 -48.04 20.74 -34.55
CA THR A 581 -48.26 22.03 -33.86
C THR A 581 -46.96 22.59 -33.26
N ARG A 582 -45.92 21.75 -33.19
CA ARG A 582 -44.56 22.09 -32.75
C ARG A 582 -43.88 23.15 -33.61
N VAL A 583 -43.98 23.06 -34.94
CA VAL A 583 -43.29 23.98 -35.87
C VAL A 583 -44.31 24.77 -36.69
N ASN A 584 -44.26 26.09 -36.57
CA ASN A 584 -45.05 27.01 -37.39
C ASN A 584 -44.10 27.80 -38.30
N ALA A 585 -44.13 27.52 -39.60
CA ALA A 585 -43.19 28.07 -40.56
C ALA A 585 -43.83 29.09 -41.51
N PHE A 586 -43.08 30.11 -41.87
CA PHE A 586 -43.49 31.24 -42.69
C PHE A 586 -42.39 31.64 -43.68
N ARG A 587 -42.80 32.13 -44.84
CA ARG A 587 -41.91 32.80 -45.78
C ARG A 587 -42.53 34.07 -46.33
N THR A 588 -41.67 35.02 -46.68
CA THR A 588 -42.07 36.21 -47.45
C THR A 588 -42.05 35.90 -48.95
N GLN A 589 -42.52 36.85 -49.76
CA GLN A 589 -42.11 36.93 -51.16
C GLN A 589 -40.79 37.70 -51.25
N PRO A 590 -40.05 37.60 -52.36
CA PRO A 590 -38.91 38.48 -52.63
C PRO A 590 -39.38 39.94 -52.58
N TYR A 591 -38.63 40.78 -51.88
CA TYR A 591 -38.95 42.17 -51.69
C TYR A 591 -38.30 43.02 -52.79
N PRO A 592 -39.05 43.58 -53.76
CA PRO A 592 -38.45 44.24 -54.91
C PRO A 592 -37.83 45.60 -54.55
N GLY A 593 -36.62 45.84 -55.05
CA GLY A 593 -35.85 47.07 -54.94
C GLY A 593 -35.32 47.34 -53.53
N VAL A 594 -35.00 46.32 -52.74
CA VAL A 594 -34.49 46.51 -51.38
C VAL A 594 -33.00 46.82 -51.41
N GLY A 595 -32.66 48.11 -51.38
CA GLY A 595 -31.28 48.55 -51.33
C GLY A 595 -30.74 48.71 -49.91
N ARG A 596 -29.46 49.09 -49.82
CA ARG A 596 -28.80 49.42 -48.56
C ARG A 596 -29.60 50.43 -47.73
N ARG A 597 -29.93 50.04 -46.48
CA ARG A 597 -30.73 50.77 -45.48
C ARG A 597 -32.24 50.82 -45.73
N ASP A 598 -32.74 50.18 -46.77
CA ASP A 598 -34.18 50.09 -46.97
C ASP A 598 -34.82 49.15 -45.95
N ARG A 599 -36.06 49.49 -45.57
CA ARG A 599 -36.88 48.73 -44.63
C ARG A 599 -38.17 48.30 -45.29
N VAL A 600 -38.50 47.03 -45.15
CA VAL A 600 -39.74 46.45 -45.68
C VAL A 600 -40.52 45.77 -44.56
N ALA A 601 -41.84 45.93 -44.60
CA ALA A 601 -42.72 45.34 -43.61
C ALA A 601 -42.84 43.82 -43.85
N ILE A 602 -42.78 43.05 -42.75
CA ILE A 602 -43.06 41.60 -42.75
C ILE A 602 -44.52 41.38 -42.32
N GLY A 603 -44.86 41.82 -41.10
CA GLY A 603 -46.21 41.78 -40.55
C GLY A 603 -46.75 40.38 -40.26
N HIS A 604 -45.88 39.41 -39.95
CA HIS A 604 -46.29 38.03 -39.66
C HIS A 604 -46.35 37.76 -38.15
N GLU A 605 -47.33 36.97 -37.70
CA GLU A 605 -47.52 36.63 -36.29
C GLU A 605 -47.55 35.11 -36.10
N PHE A 606 -46.65 34.61 -35.26
CA PHE A 606 -46.65 33.25 -34.76
C PHE A 606 -47.32 33.18 -33.38
N THR A 607 -47.94 32.05 -33.07
CA THR A 607 -48.52 31.77 -31.75
C THR A 607 -48.07 30.40 -31.27
N ALA A 608 -47.67 30.30 -30.01
CA ALA A 608 -47.31 29.04 -29.36
C ALA A 608 -47.88 28.98 -27.93
N VAL A 609 -48.21 27.77 -27.44
CA VAL A 609 -48.68 27.54 -26.07
C VAL A 609 -47.62 26.75 -25.32
N VAL A 610 -47.09 27.32 -24.26
CA VAL A 610 -45.81 26.91 -23.66
C VAL A 610 -45.99 26.70 -22.14
N PRO A 611 -45.52 25.59 -21.53
CA PRO A 611 -45.61 25.37 -20.09
C PRO A 611 -44.70 26.31 -19.28
N ASP A 612 -45.15 26.79 -18.12
CA ASP A 612 -44.44 27.84 -17.34
C ASP A 612 -43.06 27.41 -16.82
N ALA A 613 -42.90 26.13 -16.48
CA ALA A 613 -41.71 25.65 -15.75
C ALA A 613 -40.60 25.11 -16.66
N VAL A 614 -40.94 24.65 -17.86
CA VAL A 614 -40.03 23.89 -18.75
C VAL A 614 -40.14 24.33 -20.20
N GLY A 615 -41.02 25.28 -20.49
CA GLY A 615 -41.34 25.68 -21.84
C GLY A 615 -40.28 26.58 -22.44
N MET A 616 -40.00 26.38 -23.73
CA MET A 616 -38.96 27.07 -24.48
C MET A 616 -39.44 27.35 -25.91
N LEU A 617 -39.03 28.48 -26.47
CA LEU A 617 -39.32 28.86 -27.85
C LEU A 617 -38.03 29.11 -28.63
N ALA A 618 -37.99 28.62 -29.87
CA ALA A 618 -36.93 28.93 -30.82
C ALA A 618 -37.52 29.57 -32.08
N LEU A 619 -36.89 30.65 -32.55
CA LEU A 619 -37.22 31.36 -33.79
C LEU A 619 -36.00 31.36 -34.72
N PRO A 620 -35.72 30.26 -35.43
CA PRO A 620 -34.80 30.28 -36.56
C PRO A 620 -35.35 31.11 -37.72
N MET A 621 -34.45 31.86 -38.35
CA MET A 621 -34.69 32.76 -39.47
C MET A 621 -33.55 32.64 -40.48
N SER A 622 -33.88 32.67 -41.76
CA SER A 622 -32.93 32.56 -42.86
C SER A 622 -33.28 33.56 -43.95
N VAL A 623 -32.31 34.36 -44.38
CA VAL A 623 -32.47 35.31 -45.49
C VAL A 623 -31.79 34.74 -46.72
N TRP A 624 -32.47 34.89 -47.85
CA TRP A 624 -32.09 34.37 -49.16
C TRP A 624 -32.29 35.46 -50.21
N GLU A 625 -31.45 35.50 -51.22
CA GLU A 625 -31.62 36.36 -52.40
C GLU A 625 -32.19 35.53 -53.56
N SER A 626 -33.15 36.10 -54.27
CA SER A 626 -33.91 35.40 -55.32
C SER A 626 -33.21 35.48 -56.67
N ASP A 627 -32.95 34.34 -57.33
CA ASP A 627 -32.36 34.29 -58.70
C ASP A 627 -33.33 33.76 -59.75
N HIS A 628 -34.63 34.01 -59.56
CA HIS A 628 -35.77 33.55 -60.38
C HIS A 628 -36.49 32.28 -59.91
N GLU A 629 -36.30 31.86 -58.66
CA GLU A 629 -37.07 30.76 -58.10
C GLU A 629 -38.58 31.07 -58.04
N THR A 630 -39.40 30.07 -58.32
CA THR A 630 -40.86 30.16 -58.28
C THR A 630 -41.38 30.12 -56.84
N ALA A 631 -42.63 30.55 -56.64
CA ALA A 631 -43.27 30.45 -55.33
C ALA A 631 -43.29 28.99 -54.79
N ALA A 632 -43.40 28.00 -55.68
CA ALA A 632 -43.39 26.58 -55.32
C ALA A 632 -42.00 26.08 -54.89
N GLU A 633 -40.93 26.63 -55.46
CA GLU A 633 -39.55 26.37 -55.04
C GLU A 633 -39.28 26.98 -53.67
N ARG A 634 -39.69 28.24 -53.43
CA ARG A 634 -39.62 28.81 -52.08
C ARG A 634 -40.44 28.03 -51.05
N ASP A 635 -41.60 27.50 -51.43
CA ASP A 635 -42.38 26.60 -50.55
C ASP A 635 -41.63 25.30 -50.26
N ARG A 636 -40.83 24.79 -51.20
CA ARG A 636 -39.95 23.63 -50.98
C ARG A 636 -38.82 23.99 -50.01
N ILE A 637 -38.15 25.12 -50.23
CA ILE A 637 -37.09 25.61 -49.34
C ILE A 637 -37.64 25.81 -47.92
N LEU A 638 -38.83 26.40 -47.77
CA LEU A 638 -39.48 26.57 -46.46
C LEU A 638 -39.78 25.22 -45.79
N ARG A 639 -40.30 24.23 -46.53
CA ARG A 639 -40.57 22.89 -45.98
C ARG A 639 -39.29 22.18 -45.56
N GLU A 640 -38.22 22.32 -46.33
CA GLU A 640 -36.93 21.74 -45.98
C GLU A 640 -36.33 22.44 -44.76
N PHE A 641 -36.35 23.77 -44.71
CA PHE A 641 -35.94 24.57 -43.56
C PHE A 641 -36.71 24.19 -42.29
N ALA A 642 -38.04 24.12 -42.37
CA ALA A 642 -38.90 23.74 -41.25
C ALA A 642 -38.70 22.27 -40.83
N GLY A 643 -38.57 21.36 -41.80
CA GLY A 643 -38.38 19.92 -41.56
C GLY A 643 -37.04 19.60 -40.90
N HIS A 644 -35.96 20.28 -41.29
CA HIS A 644 -34.66 20.13 -40.62
C HIS A 644 -34.70 20.72 -39.22
N THR A 645 -35.27 21.93 -39.08
CA THR A 645 -35.49 22.55 -37.78
C THR A 645 -36.27 21.61 -36.83
N GLU A 646 -37.32 20.96 -37.33
CA GLU A 646 -38.11 19.99 -36.57
C GLU A 646 -37.30 18.73 -36.20
N GLN A 647 -36.64 18.12 -37.18
CA GLN A 647 -35.88 16.88 -37.00
C GLN A 647 -34.76 17.06 -35.96
N ASP A 648 -34.07 18.19 -36.01
CA ASP A 648 -32.92 18.47 -35.15
C ASP A 648 -33.33 18.89 -33.74
N THR A 649 -34.46 19.58 -33.60
CA THR A 649 -35.04 19.93 -32.28
C THR A 649 -35.78 18.76 -31.62
N ARG A 650 -36.23 17.76 -32.40
CA ARG A 650 -36.98 16.59 -31.88
C ARG A 650 -36.19 15.75 -30.88
N SER A 651 -34.94 15.41 -31.20
CA SER A 651 -34.08 14.62 -30.30
C SER A 651 -33.80 15.31 -28.96
N TRP A 652 -33.94 16.62 -28.91
CA TRP A 652 -33.80 17.43 -27.70
C TRP A 652 -35.10 17.54 -26.93
N SER A 653 -36.23 17.73 -27.61
CA SER A 653 -37.56 17.68 -26.99
C SER A 653 -37.78 16.35 -26.27
N ASP A 654 -37.41 15.23 -26.91
CA ASP A 654 -37.52 13.89 -26.32
C ASP A 654 -36.63 13.77 -25.06
N ARG A 655 -35.39 14.28 -25.09
CA ARG A 655 -34.49 14.33 -23.93
C ARG A 655 -34.95 15.26 -22.82
N LEU A 656 -35.53 16.41 -23.17
CA LEU A 656 -36.10 17.35 -22.20
C LEU A 656 -37.29 16.71 -21.49
N ILE A 657 -38.17 16.02 -22.22
CA ILE A 657 -39.31 15.29 -21.65
C ILE A 657 -38.84 14.16 -20.73
N GLU A 658 -37.81 13.40 -21.13
CA GLU A 658 -37.18 12.38 -20.29
C GLU A 658 -36.56 12.99 -19.02
N THR A 659 -35.83 14.09 -19.14
CA THR A 659 -35.14 14.72 -18.01
C THR A 659 -36.09 15.44 -17.04
N VAL A 660 -37.16 16.04 -17.57
CA VAL A 660 -38.27 16.56 -16.77
C VAL A 660 -39.01 15.41 -16.07
N GLY A 661 -39.14 14.25 -16.73
CA GLY A 661 -39.61 13.01 -16.11
C GLY A 661 -38.74 12.56 -14.94
N ALA A 662 -37.41 12.71 -15.05
CA ALA A 662 -36.47 12.39 -13.97
C ALA A 662 -36.63 13.29 -12.73
N THR A 663 -37.12 14.52 -12.89
CA THR A 663 -37.30 15.48 -11.78
C THR A 663 -38.57 15.23 -10.96
N PHE A 664 -39.50 14.39 -11.42
CA PHE A 664 -40.72 14.02 -10.70
C PHE A 664 -40.60 12.74 -9.83
N GLY A 665 -39.40 12.16 -9.70
CA GLY A 665 -39.13 10.94 -8.92
C GLY A 665 -37.95 11.09 -7.94
N SER A 666 -37.89 12.20 -7.19
CA SER A 666 -36.75 12.50 -6.31
C SER A 666 -36.70 11.67 -5.03
N ASP A 667 -37.84 11.12 -4.60
CA ASP A 667 -37.93 10.27 -3.42
C ASP A 667 -37.79 8.80 -3.82
N TRP A 668 -37.24 7.98 -2.92
CA TRP A 668 -37.00 6.56 -3.17
C TRP A 668 -37.54 5.72 -2.02
N LYS A 669 -38.27 4.63 -2.31
CA LYS A 669 -38.68 3.69 -1.26
C LYS A 669 -37.82 2.44 -1.30
N LEU A 670 -36.96 2.30 -0.28
CA LEU A 670 -36.16 1.10 -0.05
C LEU A 670 -37.07 -0.05 0.44
N GLY A 671 -37.28 -1.05 -0.41
CA GLY A 671 -38.08 -2.23 -0.11
C GLY A 671 -37.31 -3.32 0.65
N GLY A 672 -36.01 -3.48 0.37
CA GLY A 672 -35.17 -4.44 1.06
C GLY A 672 -33.68 -4.20 0.88
N LEU A 673 -32.90 -4.69 1.85
CA LEU A 673 -31.43 -4.64 1.81
C LEU A 673 -30.88 -5.96 2.32
N ARG A 674 -29.84 -6.44 1.66
CA ARG A 674 -28.91 -7.42 2.22
C ARG A 674 -27.50 -6.90 2.09
N ALA A 675 -26.78 -6.84 3.20
CA ALA A 675 -25.38 -6.44 3.23
C ALA A 675 -24.51 -7.64 3.63
N PHE A 676 -23.55 -7.98 2.77
CA PHE A 676 -22.55 -9.00 3.02
C PHE A 676 -21.17 -8.35 3.13
N ALA A 677 -20.56 -8.44 4.31
CA ALA A 677 -19.25 -7.87 4.56
C ALA A 677 -18.17 -8.89 4.25
N PHE A 678 -17.08 -8.43 3.65
CA PHE A 678 -15.89 -9.25 3.49
C PHE A 678 -14.60 -8.44 3.57
N THR A 679 -13.49 -9.11 3.87
CA THR A 679 -12.16 -8.51 3.83
C THR A 679 -11.33 -9.07 2.70
N ARG A 680 -10.49 -8.23 2.13
CA ARG A 680 -9.37 -8.64 1.28
C ARG A 680 -8.09 -8.37 2.04
N ALA A 681 -7.55 -9.41 2.68
CA ALA A 681 -6.29 -9.30 3.38
C ALA A 681 -5.31 -10.36 2.85
N PRO A 682 -4.00 -10.06 2.84
CA PRO A 682 -2.98 -10.94 2.26
C PRO A 682 -2.86 -12.29 2.98
N PHE A 683 -3.57 -12.45 4.10
CA PHE A 683 -3.39 -13.54 5.04
C PHE A 683 -4.70 -14.19 5.43
N GLY A 684 -5.82 -13.77 4.84
CA GLY A 684 -7.13 -14.35 5.07
C GLY A 684 -8.30 -13.49 4.63
N SER A 685 -9.42 -14.14 4.38
CA SER A 685 -10.69 -13.46 4.16
C SER A 685 -11.60 -13.71 5.35
N ARG A 686 -12.20 -12.65 5.88
CA ARG A 686 -13.38 -12.74 6.74
C ARG A 686 -14.57 -12.43 5.87
N ALA A 687 -15.64 -13.21 6.01
CA ALA A 687 -16.86 -12.97 5.25
C ALA A 687 -18.10 -13.35 6.08
N ALA A 688 -19.13 -12.52 6.04
CA ALA A 688 -20.42 -12.80 6.67
C ALA A 688 -21.53 -11.88 6.16
N THR A 689 -22.77 -12.36 6.19
CA THR A 689 -23.96 -11.50 6.11
C THR A 689 -24.03 -10.64 7.38
N VAL A 690 -24.01 -9.31 7.22
CA VAL A 690 -24.08 -8.32 8.32
C VAL A 690 -25.44 -7.61 8.38
N TYR A 691 -26.28 -7.79 7.35
CA TYR A 691 -27.68 -7.36 7.34
C TYR A 691 -28.51 -8.19 6.33
N PRO A 692 -29.77 -8.56 6.62
CA PRO A 692 -30.36 -8.49 7.96
C PRO A 692 -29.70 -9.54 8.89
N PRO A 693 -29.91 -9.45 10.22
CA PRO A 693 -29.49 -10.51 11.12
C PRO A 693 -30.07 -11.87 10.68
N PRO A 694 -29.35 -12.99 10.86
CA PRO A 694 -29.89 -14.31 10.57
C PRO A 694 -31.23 -14.54 11.28
N GLY A 695 -32.31 -14.69 10.51
CA GLY A 695 -33.66 -14.91 11.04
C GLY A 695 -34.66 -13.76 10.84
N ASP A 696 -34.18 -12.54 10.51
CA ASP A 696 -35.02 -11.32 10.46
C ASP A 696 -35.04 -10.69 9.06
N ALA A 697 -35.56 -11.41 8.05
CA ALA A 697 -35.73 -10.87 6.70
C ALA A 697 -36.93 -9.90 6.58
N GLU A 698 -37.12 -9.00 7.54
CA GLU A 698 -38.19 -8.01 7.44
C GLU A 698 -37.88 -7.00 6.31
N PRO A 699 -38.87 -6.70 5.45
CA PRO A 699 -38.78 -5.60 4.49
C PRO A 699 -38.49 -4.29 5.21
N ILE A 700 -37.58 -3.46 4.67
CA ILE A 700 -37.30 -2.14 5.27
C ILE A 700 -38.46 -1.17 5.00
N GLU A 701 -39.09 -1.28 3.82
CA GLU A 701 -40.25 -0.50 3.34
C GLU A 701 -40.29 0.96 3.84
N ARG A 702 -39.18 1.69 3.63
CA ARG A 702 -39.01 3.08 4.09
C ARG A 702 -38.70 4.00 2.93
N TRP A 703 -39.36 5.16 2.94
CA TRP A 703 -39.04 6.27 2.08
C TRP A 703 -37.74 6.96 2.51
N VAL A 704 -36.93 7.30 1.52
CA VAL A 704 -35.77 8.17 1.59
C VAL A 704 -36.11 9.37 0.74
N ASP A 705 -36.63 10.42 1.40
CA ASP A 705 -36.95 11.67 0.71
C ASP A 705 -35.68 12.29 0.15
N ALA A 706 -35.78 13.02 -0.96
CA ALA A 706 -34.65 13.74 -1.54
C ALA A 706 -33.96 14.66 -0.50
N GLY A 707 -32.63 14.55 -0.40
CA GLY A 707 -31.82 15.27 0.60
C GLY A 707 -31.94 14.72 2.04
N SER A 708 -32.77 13.71 2.27
CA SER A 708 -32.85 13.00 3.55
C SER A 708 -31.90 11.81 3.61
N ARG A 709 -31.61 11.37 4.83
CA ARG A 709 -30.68 10.27 5.12
C ARG A 709 -31.39 9.14 5.86
N LEU A 710 -31.26 7.92 5.35
CA LEU A 710 -31.75 6.70 6.01
C LEU A 710 -30.57 5.88 6.53
N GLU A 711 -30.37 5.88 7.85
CA GLU A 711 -29.33 5.09 8.50
C GLU A 711 -29.82 3.66 8.83
N ILE A 712 -28.98 2.67 8.53
CA ILE A 712 -29.21 1.24 8.80
C ILE A 712 -28.03 0.70 9.60
N ALA A 713 -28.31 0.19 10.80
CA ALA A 713 -27.30 -0.45 11.65
C ALA A 713 -26.89 -1.82 11.08
N LEU A 714 -25.59 -2.11 11.11
CA LEU A 714 -25.02 -3.38 10.69
C LEU A 714 -24.60 -4.22 11.90
N ASN A 715 -24.71 -5.54 11.78
CA ASN A 715 -24.16 -6.45 12.79
C ASN A 715 -22.64 -6.49 12.68
N THR A 716 -21.93 -5.92 13.65
CA THR A 716 -20.46 -5.91 13.68
C THR A 716 -19.83 -7.17 14.29
N THR A 717 -20.64 -8.04 14.88
CA THR A 717 -20.21 -9.32 15.46
C THR A 717 -20.99 -10.50 14.89
N PRO A 718 -21.06 -10.67 13.55
CA PRO A 718 -21.67 -11.85 12.95
C PRO A 718 -20.80 -13.08 13.24
N GLN A 719 -21.35 -14.26 12.95
CA GLN A 719 -20.54 -15.47 12.89
C GLN A 719 -19.65 -15.42 11.65
N TRP A 720 -18.42 -14.93 11.83
CA TRP A 720 -17.44 -14.81 10.75
C TRP A 720 -17.04 -16.17 10.20
N ARG A 721 -17.12 -16.32 8.88
CA ARG A 721 -16.34 -17.33 8.18
C ARG A 721 -14.97 -16.77 7.92
N THR A 722 -13.95 -17.48 8.41
CA THR A 722 -12.56 -17.06 8.28
C THR A 722 -11.84 -18.07 7.42
N TRP A 723 -11.33 -17.61 6.30
CA TRP A 723 -10.38 -18.36 5.52
C TRP A 723 -8.96 -17.93 5.89
N ASP A 724 -8.10 -18.92 6.10
CA ASP A 724 -6.66 -18.72 6.20
C ASP A 724 -6.04 -19.23 4.92
N LEU A 725 -5.21 -18.41 4.27
CA LEU A 725 -4.43 -18.87 3.13
C LEU A 725 -3.65 -20.14 3.53
N PRO A 726 -3.63 -21.19 2.68
CA PRO A 726 -3.08 -22.51 3.02
C PRO A 726 -1.66 -22.47 3.60
N ASP A 727 -0.86 -21.48 3.21
CA ASP A 727 0.50 -21.29 3.71
C ASP A 727 0.56 -20.25 4.83
N GLY A 728 0.03 -20.61 5.99
CA GLY A 728 0.24 -19.87 7.23
C GLY A 728 1.73 -19.64 7.55
N ALA A 729 2.62 -20.51 7.05
CA ALA A 729 4.08 -20.35 7.10
C ALA A 729 4.63 -19.29 6.14
N GLN A 730 4.11 -19.20 4.92
CA GLN A 730 4.53 -18.21 3.93
C GLN A 730 4.02 -16.81 4.29
N THR A 731 2.82 -16.74 4.86
CA THR A 731 2.24 -15.56 5.51
C THR A 731 3.23 -14.88 6.48
N ILE A 732 4.01 -15.65 7.25
CA ILE A 732 4.98 -15.14 8.23
C ILE A 732 6.19 -14.51 7.56
N LEU A 733 6.69 -15.17 6.53
CA LEU A 733 7.81 -14.66 5.74
C LEU A 733 7.39 -13.39 4.99
N ASP A 734 6.14 -13.33 4.55
CA ASP A 734 5.58 -12.20 3.84
C ASP A 734 5.36 -11.01 4.80
N PHE A 735 4.77 -11.20 5.99
CA PHE A 735 4.69 -10.15 7.02
C PHE A 735 6.07 -9.65 7.45
N SER A 736 7.01 -10.57 7.65
CA SER A 736 8.37 -10.20 8.05
C SER A 736 9.08 -9.42 6.94
N ALA A 737 8.90 -9.81 5.67
CA ALA A 737 9.47 -9.10 4.53
C ALA A 737 8.84 -7.71 4.32
N LEU A 738 7.52 -7.59 4.47
CA LEU A 738 6.83 -6.29 4.42
C LEU A 738 7.29 -5.38 5.55
N ALA A 739 7.34 -5.91 6.78
CA ALA A 739 7.83 -5.17 7.92
C ALA A 739 9.31 -4.80 7.77
N GLU A 740 10.15 -5.66 7.20
CA GLU A 740 11.55 -5.35 6.85
C GLU A 740 11.65 -4.21 5.83
N SER A 741 10.74 -4.18 4.84
CA SER A 741 10.65 -3.10 3.85
C SER A 741 10.24 -1.77 4.50
N ALA A 742 9.16 -1.76 5.29
CA ALA A 742 8.71 -0.58 6.04
C ALA A 742 9.81 -0.07 6.99
N PHE A 743 10.49 -0.99 7.67
CA PHE A 743 11.62 -0.69 8.54
C PHE A 743 12.79 -0.08 7.77
N ALA A 744 13.13 -0.61 6.60
CA ALA A 744 14.17 -0.05 5.73
C ALA A 744 13.80 1.34 5.17
N ALA A 745 12.50 1.63 5.01
CA ALA A 745 12.00 2.94 4.63
C ALA A 745 11.96 3.96 5.80
N GLY A 746 12.26 3.52 7.03
CA GLY A 746 12.22 4.36 8.22
C GLY A 746 10.84 4.50 8.86
N ASP A 747 9.84 3.73 8.41
CA ASP A 747 8.50 3.71 8.99
C ASP A 747 8.42 2.65 10.11
N LEU A 748 8.95 3.02 11.27
CA LEU A 748 9.09 2.10 12.40
C LEU A 748 7.74 1.67 13.00
N ASP A 749 6.73 2.55 12.98
CA ASP A 749 5.41 2.25 13.53
C ASP A 749 4.65 1.27 12.63
N ASP A 750 4.71 1.46 11.31
CA ASP A 750 4.12 0.54 10.33
C ASP A 750 4.81 -0.84 10.39
N ALA A 751 6.15 -0.85 10.45
CA ALA A 751 6.91 -2.09 10.61
C ALA A 751 6.50 -2.88 11.88
N THR A 752 6.29 -2.20 13.01
CA THR A 752 5.80 -2.86 14.23
C THR A 752 4.33 -3.27 14.14
N GLY A 753 3.49 -2.46 13.49
CA GLY A 753 2.09 -2.78 13.21
C GLY A 753 1.94 -4.07 12.40
N LEU A 754 2.71 -4.19 11.31
CA LEU A 754 2.76 -5.37 10.45
C LEU A 754 3.21 -6.63 11.21
N VAL A 755 4.25 -6.54 12.05
CA VAL A 755 4.70 -7.69 12.85
C VAL A 755 3.67 -8.08 13.91
N GLN A 756 3.00 -7.12 14.54
CA GLN A 756 1.93 -7.38 15.50
C GLN A 756 0.73 -8.07 14.82
N ALA A 757 0.29 -7.56 13.66
CA ALA A 757 -0.77 -8.16 12.87
C ALA A 757 -0.42 -9.60 12.45
N GLY A 758 0.83 -9.83 12.04
CA GLY A 758 1.36 -11.16 11.75
C GLY A 758 1.37 -12.09 12.96
N ALA A 759 1.78 -11.60 14.13
CA ALA A 759 1.78 -12.37 15.38
C ALA A 759 0.37 -12.74 15.85
N ASP A 760 -0.59 -11.82 15.77
CA ASP A 760 -1.98 -12.08 16.12
C ASP A 760 -2.61 -13.09 15.16
N ARG A 761 -2.32 -12.96 13.85
CA ARG A 761 -2.76 -13.93 12.84
C ARG A 761 -2.19 -15.32 13.09
N LEU A 762 -0.91 -15.41 13.45
CA LEU A 762 -0.28 -16.68 13.79
C LEU A 762 -0.91 -17.35 15.00
N ARG A 763 -1.32 -16.57 16.00
CA ARG A 763 -2.02 -17.09 17.17
C ARG A 763 -3.32 -17.78 16.76
N ASP A 764 -4.09 -17.14 15.88
CA ASP A 764 -5.32 -17.70 15.34
C ASP A 764 -5.07 -18.94 14.48
N ILE A 765 -4.02 -18.92 13.65
CA ILE A 765 -3.62 -20.07 12.81
C ILE A 765 -3.22 -21.24 13.69
N TRP A 766 -2.33 -21.09 14.67
CA TRP A 766 -1.92 -22.19 15.56
C TRP A 766 -3.04 -22.71 16.46
N ALA A 767 -4.02 -21.87 16.80
CA ALA A 767 -5.22 -22.34 17.50
C ALA A 767 -6.06 -23.29 16.63
N ARG A 768 -6.06 -23.10 15.30
CA ARG A 768 -6.77 -23.97 14.34
C ARG A 768 -5.92 -25.11 13.78
N HIS A 769 -4.63 -24.88 13.65
CA HIS A 769 -3.64 -25.73 12.99
C HIS A 769 -2.38 -25.83 13.88
N PRO A 770 -2.43 -26.61 14.97
CA PRO A 770 -1.31 -26.74 15.90
C PRO A 770 -0.07 -27.43 15.29
N ASP A 771 -0.20 -27.96 14.07
CA ASP A 771 0.84 -28.65 13.29
C ASP A 771 1.67 -27.72 12.37
N VAL A 772 1.33 -26.43 12.27
CA VAL A 772 2.10 -25.47 11.46
C VAL A 772 3.51 -25.28 12.05
N PRO A 773 4.59 -25.53 11.28
CA PRO A 773 5.96 -25.55 11.80
C PRO A 773 6.45 -24.17 12.25
N PHE A 774 7.26 -24.13 13.32
CA PHE A 774 7.79 -22.90 13.90
C PHE A 774 9.02 -22.36 13.16
N THR A 775 9.68 -23.18 12.34
CA THR A 775 10.94 -22.85 11.64
C THR A 775 10.92 -21.51 10.91
N PRO A 776 9.88 -21.14 10.13
CA PRO A 776 9.84 -19.84 9.44
C PRO A 776 9.74 -18.65 10.41
N VAL A 777 8.98 -18.80 11.50
CA VAL A 777 8.87 -17.77 12.55
C VAL A 777 10.20 -17.58 13.26
N LEU A 778 10.88 -18.69 13.59
CA LEU A 778 12.18 -18.65 14.24
C LEU A 778 13.25 -18.02 13.35
N ALA A 779 13.16 -18.21 12.02
CA ALA A 779 14.02 -17.52 11.06
C ALA A 779 13.75 -16.00 11.05
N ALA A 780 12.49 -15.57 11.06
CA ALA A 780 12.11 -14.17 11.16
C ALA A 780 12.56 -13.53 12.49
N VAL A 781 12.39 -14.23 13.62
CA VAL A 781 12.91 -13.82 14.94
C VAL A 781 14.42 -13.59 14.86
N ALA A 782 15.16 -14.51 14.23
CA ALA A 782 16.61 -14.39 14.08
C ALA A 782 17.02 -13.24 13.16
N ALA A 783 16.25 -12.96 12.09
CA ALA A 783 16.46 -11.84 11.18
C ALA A 783 16.27 -10.50 11.88
N TRP A 784 15.14 -10.29 12.56
CA TRP A 784 14.85 -9.07 13.34
C TRP A 784 15.86 -8.84 14.46
N ARG A 785 16.28 -9.90 15.16
CA ARG A 785 17.41 -9.84 16.11
C ARG A 785 18.70 -9.37 15.43
N GLY A 786 18.96 -9.87 14.22
CA GLY A 786 20.09 -9.45 13.39
C GLY A 786 20.04 -7.97 13.01
N HIS A 787 18.86 -7.44 12.66
CA HIS A 787 18.64 -6.01 12.46
C HIS A 787 18.95 -5.21 13.73
N ALA A 788 18.33 -5.56 14.85
CA ALA A 788 18.56 -4.89 16.14
C ALA A 788 20.05 -4.90 16.56
N SER A 789 20.80 -5.94 16.22
CA SER A 789 22.23 -6.05 16.54
C SER A 789 23.15 -5.25 15.59
N ARG A 790 22.71 -4.93 14.37
CA ARG A 790 23.50 -4.21 13.36
C ARG A 790 23.36 -2.69 13.42
N HIS A 791 22.27 -2.17 13.98
CA HIS A 791 22.10 -0.72 14.14
C HIS A 791 23.18 -0.14 15.06
N HIS A 792 23.73 1.01 14.66
CA HIS A 792 24.74 1.72 15.44
C HIS A 792 24.13 2.11 16.80
N PRO A 793 24.91 2.16 17.90
CA PRO A 793 24.45 2.63 19.21
C PRO A 793 23.83 4.05 19.26
N HIS A 794 23.77 4.76 18.12
CA HIS A 794 23.17 6.08 18.00
C HIS A 794 21.77 6.06 17.38
N ASP A 795 21.34 4.95 16.77
CA ASP A 795 19.98 4.76 16.23
C ASP A 795 19.15 3.88 17.17
N VAL A 796 18.92 4.42 18.37
CA VAL A 796 18.16 3.75 19.43
C VAL A 796 16.72 3.43 18.99
N PRO A 797 15.98 4.30 18.26
CA PRO A 797 14.63 3.99 17.82
C PRO A 797 14.56 2.76 16.89
N GLY A 798 15.44 2.69 15.86
CA GLY A 798 15.47 1.54 14.95
C GLY A 798 15.87 0.24 15.65
N GLN A 799 16.86 0.29 16.55
CA GLN A 799 17.27 -0.86 17.34
C GLN A 799 16.13 -1.38 18.25
N VAL A 800 15.41 -0.48 18.91
CA VAL A 800 14.28 -0.83 19.80
C VAL A 800 13.11 -1.41 19.01
N ALA A 801 12.74 -0.81 17.88
CA ALA A 801 11.65 -1.31 17.02
C ALA A 801 11.95 -2.72 16.50
N ALA A 802 13.17 -2.96 16.00
CA ALA A 802 13.59 -4.30 15.55
C ALA A 802 13.62 -5.33 16.70
N ALA A 803 14.08 -4.94 17.90
CA ALA A 803 14.07 -5.82 19.07
C ALA A 803 12.64 -6.16 19.52
N ARG A 804 11.73 -5.18 19.46
CA ARG A 804 10.30 -5.36 19.77
C ARG A 804 9.65 -6.31 18.77
N ASN A 805 9.94 -6.18 17.48
CA ASN A 805 9.46 -7.09 16.45
C ASN A 805 9.96 -8.52 16.67
N ALA A 806 11.24 -8.70 16.97
CA ALA A 806 11.80 -10.00 17.32
C ALA A 806 11.13 -10.61 18.56
N TRP A 807 10.82 -9.78 19.56
CA TRP A 807 10.15 -10.19 20.80
C TRP A 807 8.72 -10.66 20.58
N LEU A 808 7.91 -9.91 19.85
CA LEU A 808 6.51 -10.26 19.58
C LEU A 808 6.37 -11.66 18.97
N LEU A 809 7.24 -11.99 18.01
CA LEU A 809 7.29 -13.30 17.37
C LEU A 809 7.83 -14.38 18.31
N ALA A 810 8.92 -14.09 19.04
CA ALA A 810 9.53 -15.05 19.96
C ALA A 810 8.61 -15.40 21.14
N GLU A 811 7.87 -14.41 21.66
CA GLU A 811 6.90 -14.59 22.73
C GLU A 811 5.79 -15.55 22.31
N LEU A 812 5.24 -15.34 21.12
CA LEU A 812 4.19 -16.16 20.58
C LEU A 812 4.63 -17.62 20.41
N VAL A 813 5.80 -17.83 19.78
CA VAL A 813 6.39 -19.17 19.58
C VAL A 813 6.65 -19.84 20.93
N GLY A 814 7.26 -19.12 21.87
CA GLY A 814 7.63 -19.67 23.17
C GLY A 814 6.43 -20.08 24.00
N ARG A 815 5.39 -19.24 24.09
CA ARG A 815 4.17 -19.60 24.83
C ARG A 815 3.52 -20.85 24.26
N HIS A 816 3.50 -20.99 22.93
CA HIS A 816 2.94 -22.16 22.29
C HIS A 816 3.80 -23.41 22.55
N LEU A 817 5.11 -23.37 22.26
CA LEU A 817 6.02 -24.50 22.49
C LEU A 817 6.01 -24.96 23.95
N VAL A 818 6.06 -24.04 24.91
CA VAL A 818 6.02 -24.36 26.34
C VAL A 818 4.69 -25.00 26.75
N SER A 819 3.58 -24.68 26.08
CA SER A 819 2.28 -25.28 26.36
C SER A 819 2.14 -26.72 25.83
N GLN A 820 2.98 -27.14 24.88
CA GLN A 820 2.92 -28.48 24.32
C GLN A 820 3.35 -29.54 25.36
N PRO A 821 2.73 -30.73 25.36
CA PRO A 821 3.16 -31.83 26.23
C PRO A 821 4.60 -32.29 25.97
N THR A 822 5.01 -32.29 24.70
CA THR A 822 6.32 -32.77 24.21
C THR A 822 6.82 -31.87 23.07
N PRO A 823 7.35 -30.67 23.37
CA PRO A 823 7.84 -29.74 22.36
C PRO A 823 9.07 -30.27 21.59
N PRO A 824 9.24 -29.93 20.30
CA PRO A 824 10.43 -30.30 19.53
C PRO A 824 11.70 -29.63 20.05
N GLN A 825 12.70 -30.43 20.45
CA GLN A 825 13.95 -29.93 21.06
C GLN A 825 14.77 -29.00 20.14
N ALA A 826 14.75 -29.25 18.83
CA ALA A 826 15.44 -28.39 17.86
C ALA A 826 14.86 -26.97 17.81
N GLU A 827 13.54 -26.84 17.97
CA GLU A 827 12.85 -25.55 17.96
C GLU A 827 13.03 -24.81 19.29
N LEU A 828 12.96 -25.51 20.43
CA LEU A 828 13.31 -24.94 21.73
C LEU A 828 14.74 -24.40 21.75
N THR A 829 15.69 -25.15 21.17
CA THR A 829 17.10 -24.73 21.06
C THR A 829 17.24 -23.46 20.21
N ALA A 830 16.57 -23.41 19.06
CA ALA A 830 16.60 -22.24 18.17
C ALA A 830 15.93 -21.00 18.81
N LEU A 831 14.84 -21.19 19.54
CA LEU A 831 14.16 -20.14 20.29
C LEU A 831 15.04 -19.61 21.44
N ALA A 832 15.63 -20.50 22.25
CA ALA A 832 16.51 -20.14 23.35
C ALA A 832 17.71 -19.31 22.88
N ALA A 833 18.31 -19.69 21.74
CA ALA A 833 19.40 -18.94 21.11
C ALA A 833 19.02 -17.51 20.68
N SER A 834 17.73 -17.23 20.51
CA SER A 834 17.21 -15.93 20.11
C SER A 834 16.73 -15.09 21.29
N LEU A 835 16.05 -15.71 22.26
CA LEU A 835 15.45 -15.04 23.42
C LEU A 835 16.49 -14.34 24.33
N GLY A 836 17.66 -14.94 24.58
CA GLY A 836 18.69 -14.31 25.41
C GLY A 836 19.17 -12.95 24.88
N PRO A 837 19.60 -12.87 23.60
CA PRO A 837 19.93 -11.60 22.96
C PRO A 837 18.75 -10.61 22.89
N ILE A 838 17.54 -11.09 22.57
CA ILE A 838 16.34 -10.22 22.48
C ILE A 838 16.02 -9.59 23.83
N ALA A 839 16.00 -10.37 24.92
CA ALA A 839 15.80 -9.86 26.27
C ALA A 839 16.81 -8.78 26.64
N SER A 840 18.06 -8.94 26.17
CA SER A 840 19.14 -7.97 26.37
C SER A 840 18.96 -6.70 25.52
N LEU A 841 18.42 -6.80 24.31
CA LEU A 841 18.17 -5.67 23.41
C LEU A 841 16.95 -4.85 23.84
N LEU A 842 15.88 -5.50 24.30
CA LEU A 842 14.67 -4.84 24.83
C LEU A 842 14.92 -3.99 26.08
N THR A 843 16.04 -4.18 26.77
CA THR A 843 16.40 -3.32 27.93
C THR A 843 17.14 -2.06 27.51
N PHE A 844 17.64 -2.01 26.29
CA PHE A 844 18.46 -0.91 25.79
C PHE A 844 17.55 0.13 25.13
N GLY A 845 17.29 1.25 25.83
CA GLY A 845 16.60 2.41 25.25
C GLY A 845 15.11 2.55 25.56
N THR A 846 14.48 1.57 26.23
CA THR A 846 13.08 1.70 26.68
C THR A 846 13.01 1.97 28.19
N PRO A 847 12.25 2.98 28.64
CA PRO A 847 11.95 3.16 30.07
C PRO A 847 11.09 2.03 30.63
N ASP A 848 10.38 1.32 29.75
CA ASP A 848 9.59 0.14 30.08
C ASP A 848 10.45 -1.11 29.89
N ALA A 849 10.67 -1.81 31.00
CA ALA A 849 11.47 -3.02 31.01
C ALA A 849 10.62 -4.26 31.33
N GLU A 850 9.28 -4.13 31.34
CA GLU A 850 8.36 -5.27 31.38
C GLU A 850 8.64 -6.30 30.27
N PRO A 851 8.84 -5.91 28.98
CA PRO A 851 9.09 -6.87 27.90
C PRO A 851 10.34 -7.74 28.15
N SER A 852 11.40 -7.15 28.71
CA SER A 852 12.61 -7.91 29.04
C SER A 852 12.39 -8.91 30.17
N ALA A 853 11.64 -8.54 31.22
CA ALA A 853 11.32 -9.48 32.30
C ALA A 853 10.41 -10.63 31.84
N VAL A 854 9.47 -10.35 30.92
CA VAL A 854 8.67 -11.41 30.28
C VAL A 854 9.56 -12.30 29.40
N ALA A 855 10.50 -11.73 28.65
CA ALA A 855 11.45 -12.48 27.83
C ALA A 855 12.36 -13.40 28.64
N THR A 856 12.88 -12.93 29.77
CA THR A 856 13.70 -13.76 30.66
C THR A 856 12.89 -14.89 31.29
N ARG A 857 11.63 -14.64 31.71
CA ARG A 857 10.76 -15.71 32.24
C ARG A 857 10.42 -16.76 31.19
N LEU A 858 10.04 -16.33 29.98
CA LEU A 858 9.79 -17.24 28.87
C LEU A 858 11.04 -18.07 28.51
N LEU A 859 12.23 -17.47 28.57
CA LEU A 859 13.48 -18.21 28.37
C LEU A 859 13.69 -19.29 29.44
N CYS A 860 13.33 -19.02 30.70
CA CYS A 860 13.36 -20.02 31.77
C CYS A 860 12.40 -21.16 31.47
N ASP A 861 11.15 -20.84 31.11
CA ASP A 861 10.14 -21.83 30.75
C ASP A 861 10.59 -22.70 29.56
N VAL A 862 11.25 -22.10 28.56
CA VAL A 862 11.83 -22.82 27.42
C VAL A 862 12.93 -23.76 27.87
N TYR A 863 13.87 -23.30 28.69
CA TYR A 863 14.97 -24.14 29.20
C TYR A 863 14.48 -25.29 30.10
N ASP A 864 13.43 -25.07 30.90
CA ASP A 864 12.81 -26.12 31.73
C ASP A 864 12.17 -27.24 30.90
N ARG A 865 11.84 -26.95 29.63
CA ARG A 865 11.31 -27.91 28.66
C ARG A 865 12.40 -28.55 27.78
N MET A 866 13.63 -28.05 27.82
CA MET A 866 14.73 -28.58 27.02
C MET A 866 15.38 -29.79 27.69
N ASP A 867 15.88 -30.71 26.87
CA ASP A 867 16.64 -31.86 27.36
C ASP A 867 18.04 -31.43 27.82
N GLY A 868 18.35 -31.68 29.09
CA GLY A 868 19.67 -31.39 29.68
C GLY A 868 19.59 -30.48 30.90
N ASP A 869 20.74 -30.19 31.50
CA ASP A 869 20.81 -29.24 32.62
C ASP A 869 21.19 -27.85 32.10
N HIS A 870 20.17 -27.03 31.89
CA HIS A 870 20.29 -25.65 31.38
C HIS A 870 20.31 -24.59 32.48
N ARG A 871 20.42 -24.98 33.74
CA ARG A 871 20.41 -24.03 34.88
C ARG A 871 21.56 -23.01 34.80
N ILE A 872 22.69 -23.37 34.20
CA ILE A 872 23.76 -22.39 33.91
C ILE A 872 23.28 -21.32 32.95
N ASP A 873 22.63 -21.71 31.86
CA ASP A 873 22.18 -20.79 30.81
C ASP A 873 21.05 -19.88 31.34
N ILE A 874 20.13 -20.43 32.14
CA ILE A 874 19.10 -19.66 32.87
C ILE A 874 19.76 -18.63 33.81
N GLY A 875 20.73 -19.05 34.61
CA GLY A 875 21.44 -18.18 35.54
C GLY A 875 22.19 -17.04 34.84
N VAL A 876 22.79 -17.32 33.68
CA VAL A 876 23.46 -16.33 32.82
C VAL A 876 22.45 -15.28 32.31
N ALA A 877 21.24 -15.71 31.92
CA ALA A 877 20.21 -14.80 31.45
C ALA A 877 19.75 -13.82 32.55
N TRP A 878 19.49 -14.32 33.76
CA TRP A 878 19.13 -13.48 34.92
C TRP A 878 20.26 -12.54 35.34
N ALA A 879 21.50 -13.00 35.30
CA ALA A 879 22.67 -12.16 35.57
C ALA A 879 22.78 -11.00 34.57
N THR A 880 22.54 -11.28 33.29
CA THR A 880 22.55 -10.27 32.22
C THR A 880 21.40 -9.27 32.39
N LEU A 881 20.20 -9.74 32.73
CA LEU A 881 19.07 -8.87 33.06
C LEU A 881 19.41 -7.95 34.22
N SER A 882 19.98 -8.47 35.31
CA SER A 882 20.40 -7.67 36.46
C SER A 882 21.38 -6.57 36.06
N LEU A 883 22.37 -6.87 35.23
CA LEU A 883 23.31 -5.86 34.72
C LEU A 883 22.60 -4.78 33.89
N ARG A 884 21.66 -5.15 33.03
CA ARG A 884 20.93 -4.18 32.21
C ARG A 884 20.01 -3.29 33.04
N ARG A 885 19.28 -3.88 33.98
CA ARG A 885 18.47 -3.14 34.98
C ARG A 885 19.34 -2.15 35.76
N HIS A 886 20.56 -2.57 36.11
CA HIS A 886 21.54 -1.69 36.71
C HIS A 886 21.87 -0.50 35.80
N GLU A 887 22.24 -0.73 34.53
CA GLU A 887 22.52 0.35 33.56
C GLU A 887 21.32 1.30 33.37
N THR A 888 20.12 0.76 33.21
CA THR A 888 18.87 1.52 33.03
C THR A 888 18.59 2.42 34.22
N ALA A 889 18.83 1.97 35.45
CA ALA A 889 18.60 2.78 36.65
C ALA A 889 19.43 4.11 36.69
N PHE A 890 20.50 4.23 35.90
CA PHE A 890 21.29 5.46 35.78
C PHE A 890 20.99 6.27 34.52
N HIS A 891 20.05 5.80 33.70
CA HIS A 891 19.65 6.55 32.53
C HIS A 891 18.83 7.79 32.95
N PRO A 892 19.14 9.00 32.44
CA PRO A 892 18.49 10.24 32.87
C PRO A 892 16.97 10.28 32.70
N ALA A 893 16.43 9.45 31.80
CA ALA A 893 15.00 9.38 31.50
C ALA A 893 14.19 8.45 32.44
N VAL A 894 14.84 7.73 33.35
CA VAL A 894 14.13 6.80 34.26
C VAL A 894 13.52 7.57 35.42
N ALA A 895 12.18 7.63 35.44
CA ALA A 895 11.43 8.39 36.43
C ALA A 895 11.52 7.81 37.86
N ASP A 896 11.63 6.47 37.99
CA ASP A 896 11.72 5.79 39.29
C ASP A 896 12.95 4.88 39.35
N ARG A 897 14.10 5.51 39.63
CA ARG A 897 15.39 4.84 39.79
C ARG A 897 15.38 3.79 40.91
N ASP A 898 14.62 4.01 41.98
CA ASP A 898 14.60 3.10 43.12
C ASP A 898 13.82 1.82 42.80
N ALA A 899 12.72 1.91 42.04
CA ALA A 899 12.03 0.73 41.52
C ALA A 899 12.94 -0.09 40.61
N GLU A 900 13.75 0.56 39.79
CA GLU A 900 14.65 -0.13 38.88
C GLU A 900 15.80 -0.84 39.61
N LEU A 901 16.37 -0.19 40.64
CA LEU A 901 17.36 -0.83 41.52
C LEU A 901 16.77 -1.99 42.34
N ARG A 902 15.48 -1.94 42.73
CA ARG A 902 14.82 -3.10 43.35
C ARG A 902 14.70 -4.28 42.37
N ARG A 903 14.20 -4.03 41.16
CA ARG A 903 14.07 -5.06 40.11
C ARG A 903 15.42 -5.65 39.71
N GLN A 904 16.47 -4.82 39.68
CA GLN A 904 17.84 -5.26 39.46
C GLN A 904 18.31 -6.28 40.50
N ARG A 905 17.98 -6.07 41.78
CA ARG A 905 18.34 -6.98 42.88
C ARG A 905 17.53 -8.27 42.82
N GLU A 906 16.25 -8.18 42.54
CA GLU A 906 15.41 -9.37 42.32
C GLU A 906 16.01 -10.26 41.23
N ALA A 907 16.39 -9.67 40.08
CA ALA A 907 17.06 -10.41 39.00
C ALA A 907 18.42 -11.00 39.43
N ALA A 908 19.19 -10.31 40.28
CA ALA A 908 20.44 -10.85 40.82
C ALA A 908 20.20 -12.05 41.75
N GLY A 909 19.21 -11.94 42.64
CA GLY A 909 18.81 -12.99 43.56
C GLY A 909 18.32 -14.24 42.82
N GLU A 910 17.51 -14.09 41.78
CA GLU A 910 17.07 -15.20 40.92
C GLU A 910 18.25 -15.88 40.22
N ALA A 911 19.19 -15.10 39.67
CA ALA A 911 20.39 -15.65 39.05
C ALA A 911 21.20 -16.52 40.03
N LEU A 912 21.35 -16.06 41.28
CA LEU A 912 22.05 -16.80 42.33
C LEU A 912 21.29 -18.03 42.79
N ALA A 913 19.97 -17.94 42.96
CA ALA A 913 19.12 -19.06 43.34
C ALA A 913 19.21 -20.22 42.32
N VAL A 914 19.32 -19.90 41.03
CA VAL A 914 19.49 -20.88 39.96
C VAL A 914 20.92 -21.42 39.89
N LEU A 915 21.95 -20.55 39.95
CA LEU A 915 23.35 -20.95 39.78
C LEU A 915 23.89 -21.72 40.99
N ARG A 916 23.46 -21.38 42.21
CA ARG A 916 23.94 -21.98 43.46
C ARG A 916 23.87 -23.52 43.44
N PRO A 917 22.71 -24.18 43.25
CA PRO A 917 22.62 -25.64 43.31
C PRO A 917 23.42 -26.36 42.21
N VAL A 918 23.67 -25.69 41.07
CA VAL A 918 24.51 -26.24 40.00
C VAL A 918 25.98 -26.20 40.40
N VAL A 919 26.42 -25.03 40.88
CA VAL A 919 27.82 -24.78 41.22
C VAL A 919 28.24 -25.53 42.48
N THR A 920 27.35 -25.68 43.46
CA THR A 920 27.66 -26.46 44.68
C THR A 920 27.35 -27.96 44.52
N GLY A 921 26.79 -28.37 43.39
CA GLY A 921 26.36 -29.74 43.15
C GLY A 921 27.50 -30.68 42.72
N PRO A 922 27.37 -32.01 42.95
CA PRO A 922 28.39 -32.99 42.57
C PRO A 922 28.61 -33.12 41.05
N GLY A 923 27.75 -32.52 40.23
CA GLY A 923 27.80 -32.55 38.77
C GLY A 923 28.58 -31.40 38.11
N LEU A 924 29.10 -30.42 38.87
CA LEU A 924 29.69 -29.21 38.28
C LEU A 924 30.80 -29.52 37.25
N ALA A 925 31.69 -30.46 37.56
CA ALA A 925 32.80 -30.84 36.69
C ALA A 925 32.37 -31.58 35.39
N SER A 926 31.11 -32.01 35.31
CA SER A 926 30.55 -32.68 34.12
C SER A 926 29.97 -31.71 33.09
N HIS A 927 29.84 -30.42 33.43
CA HIS A 927 29.38 -29.42 32.47
C HIS A 927 30.47 -29.07 31.44
N PRO A 928 30.11 -28.81 30.17
CA PRO A 928 31.03 -28.34 29.15
C PRO A 928 31.77 -27.05 29.55
N ALA A 929 33.07 -26.99 29.25
CA ALA A 929 33.92 -25.82 29.55
C ALA A 929 33.35 -24.46 29.08
N PRO A 930 32.68 -24.33 27.91
CA PRO A 930 32.00 -23.08 27.54
C PRO A 930 30.91 -22.63 28.52
N GLN A 931 30.09 -23.56 29.03
CA GLN A 931 29.05 -23.25 30.03
C GLN A 931 29.68 -22.82 31.36
N LEU A 932 30.70 -23.53 31.83
CA LEU A 932 31.44 -23.15 33.04
C LEU A 932 32.08 -21.75 32.89
N ARG A 933 32.60 -21.41 31.70
CA ARG A 933 33.13 -20.06 31.42
C ARG A 933 32.02 -19.00 31.44
N SER A 934 30.84 -19.31 30.91
CA SER A 934 29.68 -18.42 30.93
C SER A 934 29.16 -18.19 32.35
N ALA A 935 29.07 -19.25 33.16
CA ALA A 935 28.71 -19.20 34.57
C ALA A 935 29.69 -18.31 35.36
N ALA A 936 31.00 -18.55 35.21
CA ALA A 936 32.02 -17.76 35.90
C ALA A 936 31.98 -16.27 35.52
N ARG A 937 31.76 -15.95 34.23
CA ARG A 937 31.58 -14.56 33.78
C ARG A 937 30.32 -13.91 34.35
N SER A 938 29.21 -14.64 34.37
CA SER A 938 27.92 -14.13 34.86
C SER A 938 27.93 -13.91 36.37
N LEU A 939 28.48 -14.85 37.13
CA LEU A 939 28.72 -14.70 38.56
C LEU A 939 29.63 -13.50 38.84
N ARG A 940 30.68 -13.28 38.05
CA ARG A 940 31.51 -12.06 38.11
C ARG A 940 30.71 -10.78 37.87
N LEU A 941 29.76 -10.76 36.93
CA LEU A 941 28.91 -9.59 36.69
C LEU A 941 27.98 -9.32 37.88
N LEU A 942 27.39 -10.38 38.44
CA LEU A 942 26.52 -10.32 39.61
C LEU A 942 27.22 -9.76 40.86
N VAL A 943 28.51 -10.06 41.03
CA VAL A 943 29.33 -9.46 42.11
C VAL A 943 29.23 -7.94 42.07
N GLY A 944 29.23 -7.32 40.89
CA GLY A 944 29.16 -5.87 40.73
C GLY A 944 27.75 -5.28 40.78
N THR A 945 26.74 -6.02 40.33
CA THR A 945 25.36 -5.49 40.23
C THR A 945 24.60 -5.70 41.53
N ALA A 946 24.72 -6.86 42.17
CA ALA A 946 23.90 -7.24 43.33
C ALA A 946 24.06 -6.32 44.56
N THR A 947 25.20 -5.63 44.69
CA THR A 947 25.48 -4.70 45.80
C THR A 947 24.93 -3.29 45.60
N PHE A 948 24.53 -2.90 44.38
CA PHE A 948 24.33 -1.49 44.11
C PHE A 948 23.08 -0.91 44.80
N GLY A 949 23.30 0.11 45.64
CA GLY A 949 22.26 0.79 46.43
C GLY A 949 21.67 -0.07 47.56
N SER A 950 22.22 -1.26 47.82
CA SER A 950 21.84 -2.13 48.93
C SER A 950 22.75 -1.84 50.12
N GLY A 951 22.21 -1.82 51.34
CA GLY A 951 23.04 -1.84 52.56
C GLY A 951 23.67 -3.21 52.84
N ASP A 952 23.22 -4.25 52.13
CA ASP A 952 23.60 -5.65 52.28
C ASP A 952 24.39 -6.13 51.06
N SER A 953 25.61 -6.61 51.30
CA SER A 953 26.51 -7.15 50.28
C SER A 953 26.45 -8.68 50.16
N THR A 954 25.51 -9.34 50.85
CA THR A 954 25.42 -10.81 50.93
C THR A 954 25.36 -11.47 49.54
N ASP A 955 24.50 -10.98 48.65
CA ASP A 955 24.35 -11.54 47.29
C ASP A 955 25.64 -11.41 46.46
N SER A 956 26.37 -10.30 46.56
CA SER A 956 27.66 -10.14 45.88
C SER A 956 28.75 -11.03 46.45
N VAL A 957 28.75 -11.26 47.76
CA VAL A 957 29.69 -12.19 48.41
C VAL A 957 29.40 -13.61 47.95
N GLU A 958 28.13 -14.00 47.93
CA GLU A 958 27.70 -15.30 47.46
C GLU A 958 28.01 -15.52 45.97
N ALA A 959 27.70 -14.55 45.10
CA ALA A 959 28.04 -14.60 43.68
C ALA A 959 29.53 -14.89 43.47
N ASN A 960 30.38 -14.24 44.26
CA ASN A 960 31.81 -14.47 44.21
C ASN A 960 32.18 -15.88 44.72
N ASP A 961 31.62 -16.33 45.84
CA ASP A 961 31.94 -17.64 46.41
C ASP A 961 31.58 -18.77 45.43
N LEU A 962 30.46 -18.62 44.71
CA LEU A 962 30.10 -19.49 43.60
C LEU A 962 31.09 -19.38 42.44
N ALA A 963 31.52 -18.18 42.05
CA ALA A 963 32.54 -18.03 41.00
C ALA A 963 33.86 -18.74 41.37
N GLN A 964 34.24 -18.71 42.66
CA GLN A 964 35.40 -19.43 43.19
C GLN A 964 35.29 -20.94 43.12
N ALA A 965 34.10 -21.51 43.21
CA ALA A 965 33.88 -22.94 43.01
C ALA A 965 34.01 -23.33 41.52
N VAL A 966 33.68 -22.43 40.59
CA VAL A 966 33.77 -22.69 39.13
C VAL A 966 35.18 -22.50 38.58
N TRP A 967 35.93 -21.49 39.02
CA TRP A 967 37.24 -21.14 38.47
C TRP A 967 38.26 -22.30 38.39
N PRO A 968 38.40 -23.19 39.38
CA PRO A 968 39.35 -24.30 39.33
C PRO A 968 39.07 -25.34 38.23
N LEU A 969 37.85 -25.35 37.67
CA LEU A 969 37.41 -26.31 36.65
C LEU A 969 37.62 -25.81 35.21
N LEU A 970 38.13 -24.60 35.05
CA LEU A 970 38.35 -23.97 33.75
C LEU A 970 39.81 -24.09 33.33
N ASP A 971 40.04 -24.41 32.05
CA ASP A 971 41.39 -24.40 31.48
C ASP A 971 41.99 -22.98 31.47
N GLY A 972 43.25 -22.87 31.92
CA GLY A 972 44.00 -21.60 32.01
C GLY A 972 44.08 -21.05 33.44
N ASP A 973 45.07 -20.18 33.69
CA ASP A 973 45.19 -19.54 35.00
C ASP A 973 44.20 -18.36 35.13
N LEU A 974 42.97 -18.67 35.55
CA LEU A 974 41.91 -17.67 35.70
C LEU A 974 42.01 -16.82 36.97
N ARG A 975 43.11 -16.97 37.74
CA ARG A 975 43.33 -16.18 38.95
C ARG A 975 43.43 -14.69 38.65
N VAL A 976 43.87 -14.31 37.45
CA VAL A 976 43.90 -12.91 37.01
C VAL A 976 42.47 -12.35 36.84
N GLU A 977 41.57 -13.05 36.15
CA GLU A 977 40.17 -12.63 36.03
C GLU A 977 39.42 -12.66 37.38
N ALA A 978 39.72 -13.63 38.24
CA ALA A 978 39.17 -13.70 39.60
C ALA A 978 39.59 -12.49 40.43
N ALA A 979 40.87 -12.10 40.36
CA ALA A 979 41.36 -10.93 41.06
C ALA A 979 40.76 -9.62 40.53
N GLU A 980 40.59 -9.48 39.21
CA GLU A 980 39.88 -8.32 38.65
C GLU A 980 38.45 -8.18 39.17
N THR A 981 37.77 -9.30 39.39
CA THR A 981 36.42 -9.31 39.96
C THR A 981 36.42 -8.70 41.36
N TRP A 982 37.36 -9.11 42.21
CA TRP A 982 37.55 -8.55 43.55
C TRP A 982 37.97 -7.08 43.53
N MET A 983 38.80 -6.68 42.56
CA MET A 983 39.13 -5.27 42.37
C MET A 983 37.87 -4.48 41.99
N GLY A 984 37.01 -5.05 41.12
CA GLY A 984 35.77 -4.41 40.65
C GLY A 984 34.82 -4.15 41.80
N LEU A 985 34.65 -5.16 42.65
CA LEU A 985 33.89 -5.05 43.88
C LEU A 985 34.48 -3.98 44.82
N ALA A 986 35.81 -3.92 44.94
CA ALA A 986 36.46 -2.88 45.72
C ALA A 986 36.20 -1.47 45.16
N LEU A 987 36.26 -1.26 43.83
CA LEU A 987 35.90 0.02 43.21
C LEU A 987 34.44 0.40 43.50
N ARG A 988 33.52 -0.56 43.46
CA ARG A 988 32.10 -0.28 43.72
C ARG A 988 31.85 0.10 45.18
N HIS A 989 32.39 -0.63 46.14
CA HIS A 989 32.31 -0.25 47.55
C HIS A 989 32.96 1.12 47.80
N HIS A 990 34.05 1.43 47.08
CA HIS A 990 34.65 2.75 47.10
C HIS A 990 33.67 3.83 46.63
N GLU A 991 33.09 3.70 45.43
CA GLU A 991 32.11 4.65 44.87
C GLU A 991 30.89 4.82 45.78
N VAL A 992 30.34 3.73 46.31
CA VAL A 992 29.18 3.76 47.23
C VAL A 992 29.52 4.49 48.52
N SER A 993 30.74 4.34 49.03
CA SER A 993 31.16 5.01 50.27
C SER A 993 31.21 6.54 50.20
N PHE A 994 31.26 7.13 48.99
CA PHE A 994 31.16 8.58 48.80
C PHE A 994 29.77 9.07 48.42
N HIS A 995 28.83 8.17 48.18
CA HIS A 995 27.48 8.58 47.83
C HIS A 995 26.83 9.28 49.04
N PRO A 996 26.24 10.49 48.90
CA PRO A 996 25.67 11.23 50.04
C PRO A 996 24.57 10.47 50.79
N ALA A 997 23.90 9.54 50.12
CA ALA A 997 22.86 8.68 50.69
C ALA A 997 23.41 7.35 51.25
N CYS A 998 24.73 7.15 51.33
CA CYS A 998 25.32 5.93 51.89
C CYS A 998 25.00 5.85 53.39
N PRO A 999 24.24 4.84 53.84
CA PRO A 999 23.81 4.75 55.22
C PRO A 999 24.96 4.47 56.20
N ASP A 1000 26.04 3.82 55.74
CA ASP A 1000 27.24 3.54 56.54
C ASP A 1000 28.51 3.51 55.67
N ALA A 1001 29.07 4.69 55.40
CA ALA A 1001 30.29 4.84 54.61
C ALA A 1001 31.50 4.10 55.20
N LYS A 1002 31.55 3.90 56.54
CA LYS A 1002 32.66 3.20 57.20
C LYS A 1002 32.60 1.70 56.96
N ALA A 1003 31.41 1.11 57.02
CA ALA A 1003 31.21 -0.29 56.66
C ALA A 1003 31.55 -0.54 55.20
N GLU A 1004 31.15 0.36 54.29
CA GLU A 1004 31.50 0.27 52.87
C GLU A 1004 33.01 0.38 52.61
N GLN A 1005 33.70 1.30 53.28
CA GLN A 1005 35.16 1.39 53.21
C GLN A 1005 35.86 0.13 53.79
N ALA A 1006 35.27 -0.52 54.79
CA ALA A 1006 35.79 -1.80 55.30
C ALA A 1006 35.61 -2.94 54.28
N ARG A 1007 34.44 -3.00 53.62
CA ARG A 1007 34.14 -3.97 52.54
C ARG A 1007 35.03 -3.75 51.32
N GLN A 1008 35.22 -2.50 50.90
CA GLN A 1008 36.20 -2.09 49.88
C GLN A 1008 37.58 -2.68 50.19
N ARG A 1009 38.10 -2.43 51.40
CA ARG A 1009 39.44 -2.87 51.79
C ARG A 1009 39.57 -4.39 51.83
N ALA A 1010 38.56 -5.08 52.36
CA ALA A 1010 38.53 -6.54 52.36
C ALA A 1010 38.54 -7.10 50.92
N ALA A 1011 37.77 -6.52 50.00
CA ALA A 1011 37.74 -6.91 48.60
C ALA A 1011 39.09 -6.66 47.90
N ALA A 1012 39.68 -5.49 48.11
CA ALA A 1012 40.99 -5.14 47.56
C ALA A 1012 42.12 -6.05 48.09
N ALA A 1013 42.10 -6.36 49.39
CA ALA A 1013 43.06 -7.27 50.03
C ALA A 1013 42.95 -8.69 49.47
N ARG A 1014 41.73 -9.18 49.21
CA ARG A 1014 41.50 -10.49 48.56
C ARG A 1014 41.99 -10.50 47.12
N SER A 1015 41.70 -9.46 46.34
CA SER A 1015 42.23 -9.31 44.97
C SER A 1015 43.76 -9.39 44.95
N LEU A 1016 44.41 -8.69 45.89
CA LEU A 1016 45.85 -8.69 46.04
C LEU A 1016 46.40 -10.08 46.41
N ALA A 1017 45.77 -10.77 47.36
CA ALA A 1017 46.18 -12.11 47.79
C ALA A 1017 46.06 -13.17 46.68
N ILE A 1018 45.15 -12.96 45.71
CA ILE A 1018 45.02 -13.82 44.52
C ILE A 1018 46.17 -13.54 43.53
N LEU A 1019 46.50 -12.26 43.28
CA LEU A 1019 47.51 -11.87 42.29
C LEU A 1019 48.94 -12.04 42.77
N GLU A 1020 49.20 -11.95 44.08
CA GLU A 1020 50.54 -12.09 44.66
C GLU A 1020 51.20 -13.42 44.25
N PRO A 1021 50.60 -14.60 44.47
CA PRO A 1021 51.17 -15.86 44.01
C PRO A 1021 51.29 -15.94 42.49
N VAL A 1022 50.33 -15.39 41.74
CA VAL A 1022 50.35 -15.41 40.26
C VAL A 1022 51.60 -14.71 39.73
N VAL A 1023 51.90 -13.51 40.26
CA VAL A 1023 53.05 -12.72 39.86
C VAL A 1023 54.38 -13.28 40.37
N GLU A 1024 54.39 -13.90 41.56
CA GLU A 1024 55.58 -14.56 42.12
C GLU A 1024 56.12 -15.70 41.24
N HIS A 1025 55.22 -16.42 40.57
CA HIS A 1025 55.56 -17.58 39.76
C HIS A 1025 55.82 -17.24 38.27
N LEU A 1026 55.90 -15.96 37.90
CA LEU A 1026 56.23 -15.55 36.54
C LEU A 1026 57.76 -15.65 36.27
N PRO A 1027 58.18 -16.05 35.06
CA PRO A 1027 57.34 -16.39 33.90
C PRO A 1027 56.72 -17.79 34.04
N ASN A 1028 55.40 -17.87 33.79
CA ASN A 1028 54.65 -19.12 33.77
C ASN A 1028 54.05 -19.30 32.36
N PRO A 1029 54.38 -20.37 31.61
CA PRO A 1029 53.88 -20.57 30.25
C PRO A 1029 52.35 -20.76 30.17
N ALA A 1030 51.68 -21.03 31.30
CA ALA A 1030 50.22 -21.08 31.38
C ALA A 1030 49.55 -19.70 31.48
N ILE A 1031 50.34 -18.61 31.62
CA ILE A 1031 49.86 -17.22 31.71
C ILE A 1031 50.35 -16.47 30.47
N SER A 1032 49.41 -16.00 29.65
CA SER A 1032 49.72 -15.22 28.45
C SER A 1032 50.25 -13.82 28.80
N ASP A 1033 50.99 -13.18 27.90
CA ASP A 1033 51.42 -11.78 28.05
C ASP A 1033 50.24 -10.83 28.30
N ALA A 1034 49.09 -11.12 27.70
CA ALA A 1034 47.85 -10.38 27.94
C ALA A 1034 47.36 -10.51 29.39
N GLN A 1035 47.45 -11.69 29.98
CA GLN A 1035 47.10 -11.91 31.39
C GLN A 1035 48.14 -11.30 32.35
N VAL A 1036 49.43 -11.30 32.00
CA VAL A 1036 50.46 -10.59 32.79
C VAL A 1036 50.20 -9.08 32.78
N LEU A 1037 49.85 -8.51 31.61
CA LEU A 1037 49.46 -7.11 31.47
C LEU A 1037 48.23 -6.78 32.32
N GLN A 1038 47.22 -7.65 32.27
CA GLN A 1038 45.99 -7.51 33.02
C GLN A 1038 46.21 -7.60 34.53
N ALA A 1039 47.05 -8.53 34.99
CA ALA A 1039 47.46 -8.65 36.38
C ALA A 1039 48.19 -7.38 36.85
N ALA A 1040 49.13 -6.87 36.05
CA ALA A 1040 49.89 -5.66 36.36
C ALA A 1040 48.99 -4.41 36.44
N ALA A 1041 48.04 -4.27 35.52
CA ALA A 1041 47.06 -3.19 35.53
C ALA A 1041 46.11 -3.28 36.74
N THR A 1042 45.67 -4.49 37.09
CA THR A 1042 44.81 -4.73 38.26
C THR A 1042 45.54 -4.39 39.55
N LEU A 1043 46.77 -4.87 39.72
CA LEU A 1043 47.62 -4.55 40.86
C LEU A 1043 47.84 -3.04 41.00
N ARG A 1044 48.05 -2.32 39.89
CA ARG A 1044 48.14 -0.85 39.90
C ARG A 1044 46.86 -0.20 40.43
N ARG A 1045 45.68 -0.63 39.97
CA ARG A 1045 44.39 -0.09 40.46
C ARG A 1045 44.17 -0.37 41.95
N LEU A 1046 44.61 -1.53 42.43
CA LEU A 1046 44.52 -1.91 43.85
C LEU A 1046 45.34 -1.02 44.78
N ILE A 1047 46.40 -0.36 44.28
CA ILE A 1047 47.21 0.57 45.06
C ILE A 1047 46.31 1.63 45.72
N GLY A 1048 45.28 2.13 45.04
CA GLY A 1048 44.34 3.08 45.63
C GLY A 1048 43.27 2.46 46.52
N LEU A 1049 42.78 1.28 46.15
CA LEU A 1049 41.61 0.69 46.78
C LEU A 1049 41.91 -0.02 48.09
N ALA A 1050 43.12 -0.57 48.24
CA ALA A 1050 43.50 -1.34 49.41
C ALA A 1050 43.75 -0.47 50.66
N THR A 1051 43.98 0.84 50.49
CA THR A 1051 44.44 1.73 51.58
C THR A 1051 43.63 3.00 51.75
N PHE A 1052 42.62 3.24 50.92
CA PHE A 1052 41.72 4.39 51.12
C PHE A 1052 41.07 4.32 52.52
N GLY A 1053 41.31 5.34 53.35
CA GLY A 1053 40.86 5.39 54.75
C GLY A 1053 41.55 4.38 55.69
N ALA A 1054 42.65 3.74 55.26
CA ALA A 1054 43.45 2.84 56.10
C ALA A 1054 44.59 3.58 56.82
N PRO A 1055 44.94 3.16 58.05
CA PRO A 1055 46.04 3.77 58.80
C PRO A 1055 47.44 3.35 58.33
N THR A 1056 47.54 2.41 57.36
CA THR A 1056 48.82 1.89 56.86
C THR A 1056 48.84 1.79 55.34
N SER A 1057 50.03 2.01 54.75
CA SER A 1057 50.29 1.90 53.31
C SER A 1057 50.72 0.51 52.84
N GLU A 1058 50.92 -0.45 53.75
CA GLU A 1058 51.52 -1.76 53.47
C GLU A 1058 50.84 -2.50 52.29
N PRO A 1059 49.50 -2.61 52.22
CA PRO A 1059 48.85 -3.27 51.08
C PRO A 1059 49.14 -2.59 49.73
N SER A 1060 49.21 -1.26 49.69
CA SER A 1060 49.54 -0.50 48.48
C SER A 1060 51.00 -0.69 48.06
N GLU A 1061 51.91 -0.76 49.03
CA GLU A 1061 53.33 -1.02 48.78
C GLU A 1061 53.55 -2.42 48.20
N ARG A 1062 52.86 -3.44 48.74
CA ARG A 1062 52.89 -4.81 48.18
C ARG A 1062 52.29 -4.86 46.78
N ALA A 1063 51.13 -4.25 46.56
CA ALA A 1063 50.50 -4.17 45.24
C ALA A 1063 51.40 -3.49 44.20
N ASN A 1064 52.05 -2.37 44.57
CA ASN A 1064 53.01 -1.67 43.73
C ASN A 1064 54.23 -2.55 43.39
N ALA A 1065 54.81 -3.23 44.38
CA ALA A 1065 55.96 -4.12 44.15
C ALA A 1065 55.63 -5.23 43.15
N ARG A 1066 54.44 -5.85 43.26
CA ARG A 1066 53.97 -6.88 42.33
C ARG A 1066 53.63 -6.32 40.95
N ALA A 1067 52.97 -5.17 40.86
CA ALA A 1067 52.68 -4.52 39.59
C ALA A 1067 54.00 -4.28 38.82
N GLN A 1068 55.02 -3.76 39.50
CA GLN A 1068 56.34 -3.54 38.90
C GLN A 1068 57.04 -4.84 38.48
N GLN A 1069 56.93 -5.90 39.27
CA GLN A 1069 57.46 -7.22 38.92
C GLN A 1069 56.81 -7.74 37.63
N ALA A 1070 55.48 -7.67 37.52
CA ALA A 1070 54.75 -8.08 36.33
C ALA A 1070 55.11 -7.23 35.09
N TRP A 1071 55.16 -5.90 35.22
CA TRP A 1071 55.53 -5.00 34.11
C TRP A 1071 56.94 -5.23 33.54
N ARG A 1072 57.86 -5.82 34.31
CA ARG A 1072 59.21 -6.16 33.82
C ARG A 1072 59.24 -7.39 32.91
N LEU A 1073 58.22 -8.24 32.99
CA LEU A 1073 58.19 -9.54 32.31
C LEU A 1073 57.41 -9.50 30.99
N VAL A 1074 56.66 -8.43 30.72
CA VAL A 1074 55.93 -8.24 29.47
C VAL A 1074 56.84 -7.67 28.39
N ALA A 1075 56.73 -8.19 27.15
CA ALA A 1075 57.42 -7.63 26.00
C ALA A 1075 56.99 -6.18 25.67
N GLY A 1076 57.96 -5.37 25.25
CA GLY A 1076 57.78 -3.96 24.86
C GLY A 1076 58.19 -2.94 25.93
N ASP A 1077 58.32 -1.66 25.55
CA ASP A 1077 58.66 -0.60 26.51
C ASP A 1077 57.45 -0.21 27.36
N ARG A 1078 57.44 -0.69 28.61
CA ARG A 1078 56.40 -0.42 29.63
C ARG A 1078 56.83 0.58 30.68
N ARG A 1079 57.80 1.45 30.38
CA ARG A 1079 58.27 2.44 31.36
C ARG A 1079 57.20 3.48 31.72
N ILE A 1080 56.34 3.92 30.80
CA ILE A 1080 55.23 4.83 31.15
C ILE A 1080 54.29 4.16 32.16
N ASP A 1081 53.90 2.91 31.93
CA ASP A 1081 53.03 2.14 32.84
C ASP A 1081 53.65 1.96 34.24
N ARG A 1082 54.96 1.71 34.30
CA ARG A 1082 55.72 1.66 35.56
C ARG A 1082 55.75 3.02 36.27
N GLY A 1083 55.98 4.10 35.53
CA GLY A 1083 56.03 5.46 36.09
C GLY A 1083 54.69 5.87 36.67
N ALA A 1084 53.63 5.56 35.94
CA ALA A 1084 52.27 5.80 36.37
C ALA A 1084 51.84 4.96 37.61
N THR A 1085 52.43 3.79 37.81
CA THR A 1085 52.23 2.98 39.03
C THR A 1085 52.86 3.68 40.26
N TRP A 1086 54.05 4.27 40.09
CA TRP A 1086 54.69 5.10 41.13
C TRP A 1086 53.92 6.40 41.40
N THR A 1087 53.37 7.03 40.36
CA THR A 1087 52.48 8.20 40.51
C THR A 1087 51.29 7.87 41.40
N ASP A 1088 50.62 6.74 41.14
CA ASP A 1088 49.46 6.33 41.92
C ASP A 1088 49.84 6.01 43.37
N LEU A 1089 50.96 5.33 43.62
CA LEU A 1089 51.44 5.09 44.99
C LEU A 1089 51.75 6.41 45.73
N ALA A 1090 52.35 7.38 45.05
CA ALA A 1090 52.63 8.70 45.63
C ALA A 1090 51.33 9.43 46.02
N LEU A 1091 50.30 9.39 45.17
CA LEU A 1091 48.98 9.95 45.49
C LEU A 1091 48.38 9.32 46.75
N ARG A 1092 48.63 8.03 47.02
CA ARG A 1092 48.08 7.36 48.21
C ARG A 1092 48.79 7.70 49.48
N HIS A 1093 50.12 7.73 49.48
CA HIS A 1093 50.85 8.26 50.64
C HIS A 1093 50.42 9.69 50.97
N HIS A 1094 50.08 10.50 49.96
CA HIS A 1094 49.49 11.82 50.17
C HIS A 1094 48.11 11.74 50.87
N GLU A 1095 47.17 10.99 50.30
CA GLU A 1095 45.81 10.81 50.88
C GLU A 1095 45.84 10.27 52.31
N ILE A 1096 46.68 9.28 52.60
CA ILE A 1096 46.87 8.73 53.95
C ILE A 1096 47.43 9.80 54.88
N SER A 1097 48.44 10.56 54.44
CA SER A 1097 49.07 11.58 55.28
C SER A 1097 48.13 12.71 55.69
N VAL A 1098 47.11 13.00 54.89
CA VAL A 1098 46.10 14.04 55.19
C VAL A 1098 44.86 13.48 55.90
N HIS A 1099 44.79 12.15 56.10
CA HIS A 1099 43.69 11.52 56.80
C HIS A 1099 43.76 11.79 58.32
N PRO A 1100 42.65 12.13 59.00
CA PRO A 1100 42.65 12.49 60.43
C PRO A 1100 43.22 11.41 61.36
N ASP A 1101 43.06 10.14 60.99
CA ASP A 1101 43.49 8.98 61.78
C ASP A 1101 44.88 8.45 61.39
N CYS A 1102 45.66 9.22 60.62
CA CYS A 1102 47.01 8.81 60.23
C CYS A 1102 47.94 8.74 61.46
N PRO A 1103 48.53 7.57 61.78
CA PRO A 1103 49.36 7.42 62.98
C PRO A 1103 50.66 8.25 62.91
N ASP A 1104 51.21 8.42 61.71
CA ASP A 1104 52.42 9.20 61.46
C ASP A 1104 52.36 9.90 60.08
N PRO A 1105 51.69 11.07 60.00
CA PRO A 1105 51.58 11.85 58.76
C PRO A 1105 52.91 12.18 58.12
N ARG A 1106 53.97 12.39 58.91
CA ARG A 1106 55.29 12.80 58.42
C ARG A 1106 56.03 11.63 57.76
N ALA A 1107 55.90 10.42 58.30
CA ALA A 1107 56.43 9.23 57.65
C ALA A 1107 55.74 8.99 56.29
N GLU A 1108 54.43 9.16 56.21
CA GLU A 1108 53.68 8.98 54.96
C GLU A 1108 53.97 10.08 53.94
N GLN A 1109 54.09 11.35 54.36
CA GLN A 1109 54.56 12.43 53.48
C GLN A 1109 55.97 12.16 52.91
N ARG A 1110 56.87 11.55 53.69
CA ARG A 1110 58.20 11.16 53.20
C ARG A 1110 58.08 10.10 52.10
N LYS A 1111 57.30 9.04 52.33
CA LYS A 1111 57.06 7.98 51.33
C LYS A 1111 56.36 8.49 50.08
N GLN A 1112 55.44 9.45 50.20
CA GLN A 1112 54.85 10.18 49.07
C GLN A 1112 55.93 10.82 48.22
N ARG A 1113 56.82 11.60 48.85
CA ARG A 1113 57.87 12.35 48.15
C ARG A 1113 58.86 11.41 47.44
N GLU A 1114 59.25 10.33 48.11
CA GLU A 1114 60.11 9.30 47.54
C GLU A 1114 59.46 8.62 46.33
N SER A 1115 58.17 8.26 46.44
CA SER A 1115 57.41 7.65 45.34
C SER A 1115 57.22 8.61 44.16
N ALA A 1116 56.90 9.89 44.43
CA ALA A 1116 56.78 10.92 43.40
C ALA A 1116 58.11 11.17 42.68
N ALA A 1117 59.22 11.18 43.43
CA ALA A 1117 60.56 11.33 42.85
C ALA A 1117 60.94 10.15 41.93
N HIS A 1118 60.59 8.92 42.32
CA HIS A 1118 60.77 7.74 41.45
C HIS A 1118 59.91 7.82 40.20
N ALA A 1119 58.63 8.23 40.32
CA ALA A 1119 57.73 8.42 39.19
C ALA A 1119 58.30 9.42 38.18
N VAL A 1120 58.70 10.62 38.64
CA VAL A 1120 59.28 11.65 37.76
C VAL A 1120 60.53 11.17 37.07
N THR A 1121 61.44 10.53 37.80
CA THR A 1121 62.71 10.08 37.22
C THR A 1121 62.44 9.12 36.07
N LEU A 1122 61.59 8.13 36.30
CA LEU A 1122 61.26 7.13 35.31
C LEU A 1122 60.48 7.70 34.11
N LEU A 1123 59.53 8.61 34.33
CA LEU A 1123 58.75 9.25 33.27
C LEU A 1123 59.60 10.21 32.42
N LEU A 1124 60.51 10.97 33.03
CA LEU A 1124 61.42 11.85 32.29
C LEU A 1124 62.46 11.06 31.47
N ASP A 1125 62.91 9.91 31.95
CA ASP A 1125 63.81 9.02 31.18
C ASP A 1125 63.09 8.48 29.93
N VAL A 1126 61.79 8.14 30.03
CA VAL A 1126 60.99 7.80 28.84
C VAL A 1126 60.84 8.98 27.90
N ALA A 1127 60.61 10.17 28.45
CA ALA A 1127 60.44 11.38 27.68
C ALA A 1127 61.68 11.72 26.84
N ALA A 1128 62.87 11.38 27.35
CA ALA A 1128 64.13 11.52 26.65
C ALA A 1128 64.29 10.47 25.52
N ASP A 1129 63.86 9.23 25.75
CA ASP A 1129 63.99 8.13 24.79
C ASP A 1129 62.92 8.10 23.69
N ALA A 1130 61.70 8.56 23.99
CA ALA A 1130 60.57 8.58 23.06
C ALA A 1130 60.78 9.55 21.87
N ALA A 1131 61.83 10.37 21.91
CA ALA A 1131 62.24 11.23 20.79
C ALA A 1131 62.81 10.43 19.58
N VAL A 1132 62.90 9.10 19.65
CA VAL A 1132 63.66 8.26 18.69
C VAL A 1132 62.81 7.21 17.94
N THR A 1133 61.48 7.12 18.13
CA THR A 1133 60.67 6.06 17.48
C THR A 1133 59.90 6.52 16.21
N ALA A 1134 59.79 5.63 15.22
CA ALA A 1134 59.45 5.94 13.81
C ALA A 1134 57.95 5.94 13.43
N ASP A 1135 57.01 5.76 14.37
CA ASP A 1135 55.56 5.72 14.06
C ASP A 1135 54.80 6.87 14.76
N ALA A 1136 54.33 7.83 13.97
CA ALA A 1136 53.80 9.12 14.43
C ALA A 1136 52.47 9.00 15.20
N ALA A 1137 51.61 8.02 14.87
CA ALA A 1137 50.30 7.87 15.52
C ALA A 1137 50.44 7.25 16.91
N VAL A 1138 51.24 6.19 17.02
CA VAL A 1138 51.55 5.54 18.31
C VAL A 1138 52.33 6.49 19.22
N ALA A 1139 53.28 7.26 18.65
CA ALA A 1139 54.03 8.26 19.39
C ALA A 1139 53.12 9.37 19.97
N THR A 1140 52.08 9.80 19.24
CA THR A 1140 51.17 10.85 19.72
C THR A 1140 50.33 10.38 20.91
N ALA A 1141 49.78 9.17 20.88
CA ALA A 1141 49.00 8.60 21.98
C ALA A 1141 49.86 8.35 23.22
N GLN A 1142 51.07 7.80 23.04
CA GLN A 1142 52.02 7.59 24.14
C GLN A 1142 52.52 8.90 24.73
N ARG A 1143 52.72 9.94 23.92
CA ARG A 1143 53.13 11.26 24.38
C ARG A 1143 52.05 11.95 25.21
N ARG A 1144 50.80 11.96 24.75
CA ARG A 1144 49.68 12.50 25.54
C ARG A 1144 49.58 11.83 26.91
N ARG A 1145 49.64 10.49 26.92
CA ARG A 1145 49.59 9.72 28.17
C ARG A 1145 50.77 10.03 29.11
N LEU A 1146 51.98 10.21 28.56
CA LEU A 1146 53.15 10.63 29.33
C LEU A 1146 52.97 12.02 29.93
N ASP A 1147 52.49 12.98 29.13
CA ASP A 1147 52.26 14.37 29.57
C ASP A 1147 51.20 14.42 30.69
N ASP A 1148 50.11 13.63 30.57
CA ASP A 1148 49.07 13.53 31.60
C ASP A 1148 49.63 13.01 32.94
N GLU A 1149 50.44 11.95 32.91
CA GLU A 1149 51.05 11.40 34.12
C GLU A 1149 52.10 12.36 34.73
N LEU A 1150 52.85 13.07 33.89
CA LEU A 1150 53.77 14.12 34.34
C LEU A 1150 53.03 15.27 35.03
N ARG A 1151 51.88 15.71 34.52
CA ARG A 1151 51.03 16.72 35.17
C ARG A 1151 50.51 16.24 36.53
N ARG A 1152 50.06 14.98 36.62
CA ARG A 1152 49.60 14.38 37.89
C ARG A 1152 50.69 14.39 38.95
N VAL A 1153 51.91 13.97 38.60
CA VAL A 1153 53.04 13.98 39.55
C VAL A 1153 53.51 15.41 39.85
N GLN A 1154 53.44 16.34 38.90
CA GLN A 1154 53.81 17.73 39.12
C GLN A 1154 52.98 18.36 40.24
N GLY A 1155 51.66 18.10 40.29
CA GLY A 1155 50.78 18.56 41.38
C GLY A 1155 51.22 18.04 42.76
N LEU A 1156 51.63 16.77 42.85
CA LEU A 1156 52.16 16.18 44.08
C LEU A 1156 53.47 16.83 44.53
N LEU A 1157 54.35 17.16 43.58
CA LEU A 1157 55.62 17.83 43.87
C LEU A 1157 55.39 19.24 44.41
N ILE A 1158 54.41 20.00 43.87
CA ILE A 1158 54.06 21.33 44.37
C ILE A 1158 53.63 21.25 45.83
N TRP A 1159 52.78 20.29 46.18
CA TRP A 1159 52.32 20.10 47.54
C TRP A 1159 53.46 19.73 48.48
N GLY A 1160 54.35 18.83 48.06
CA GLY A 1160 55.55 18.46 48.83
C GLY A 1160 56.53 19.60 49.08
N LEU A 1161 56.53 20.65 48.23
CA LEU A 1161 57.39 21.83 48.35
C LEU A 1161 56.87 22.87 49.34
N ALA A 1162 55.60 22.82 49.74
CA ALA A 1162 55.01 23.78 50.67
C ALA A 1162 55.49 23.60 52.13
N ASP A 1163 56.05 22.43 52.47
CA ASP A 1163 56.25 21.97 53.85
C ASP A 1163 57.73 21.89 54.24
N GLY A 1164 58.46 23.02 54.24
CA GLY A 1164 59.74 23.25 54.95
C GLY A 1164 60.85 22.17 54.87
N ASP A 1165 60.83 21.32 53.86
CA ASP A 1165 61.52 20.01 53.85
C ASP A 1165 63.02 20.11 53.50
N PRO A 1166 63.93 19.42 54.21
CA PRO A 1166 65.32 19.23 53.76
C PRO A 1166 65.46 18.70 52.32
N ASP A 1167 64.51 17.92 51.79
CA ASP A 1167 64.52 17.43 50.41
C ASP A 1167 63.94 18.42 49.37
N ALA A 1168 63.50 19.61 49.80
CA ALA A 1168 62.86 20.60 48.93
C ALA A 1168 63.72 20.99 47.72
N ALA A 1169 65.05 21.04 47.86
CA ALA A 1169 65.95 21.35 46.74
C ALA A 1169 65.93 20.27 45.65
N ARG A 1170 65.78 18.99 46.01
CA ARG A 1170 65.66 17.88 45.06
C ARG A 1170 64.31 17.89 44.36
N LEU A 1171 63.23 18.06 45.12
CA LEU A 1171 61.87 18.11 44.57
C LEU A 1171 61.66 19.33 43.67
N ARG A 1172 62.26 20.48 44.00
CA ARG A 1172 62.20 21.70 43.16
C ARG A 1172 62.88 21.48 41.82
N ARG A 1173 64.06 20.87 41.79
CA ARG A 1173 64.75 20.52 40.53
C ARG A 1173 63.92 19.54 39.68
N LEU A 1174 63.26 18.57 40.30
CA LEU A 1174 62.39 17.64 39.58
C LEU A 1174 61.15 18.35 39.03
N HIS A 1175 60.52 19.22 39.82
CA HIS A 1175 59.38 20.03 39.41
C HIS A 1175 59.73 20.95 38.22
N GLU A 1176 60.86 21.64 38.29
CA GLU A 1176 61.38 22.49 37.21
C GLU A 1176 61.64 21.68 35.93
N ARG A 1177 62.21 20.47 36.03
CA ARG A 1177 62.43 19.59 34.88
C ARG A 1177 61.11 19.14 34.23
N VAL A 1178 60.11 18.80 35.04
CA VAL A 1178 58.77 18.44 34.54
C VAL A 1178 58.09 19.64 33.87
N GLY A 1179 58.15 20.82 34.50
CA GLY A 1179 57.63 22.06 33.92
C GLY A 1179 58.30 22.43 32.61
N ALA A 1180 59.63 22.30 32.51
CA ALA A 1180 60.38 22.54 31.29
C ALA A 1180 59.99 21.55 30.17
N HIS A 1181 59.73 20.28 30.51
CA HIS A 1181 59.26 19.28 29.54
C HIS A 1181 57.85 19.61 29.01
N LEU A 1182 56.91 19.94 29.91
CA LEU A 1182 55.53 20.27 29.55
C LEU A 1182 55.41 21.60 28.79
N ALA A 1183 56.38 22.51 28.95
CA ALA A 1183 56.41 23.81 28.27
C ALA A 1183 57.13 23.80 26.90
N ALA A 1184 57.75 22.69 26.49
CA ALA A 1184 58.48 22.62 25.22
C ALA A 1184 57.55 22.75 23.99
N PRO A 1185 57.92 23.52 22.95
CA PRO A 1185 57.09 23.74 21.76
C PRO A 1185 56.89 22.43 20.97
N GLY A 1186 55.63 22.01 20.84
CA GLY A 1186 55.22 20.70 20.31
C GLY A 1186 54.23 19.94 21.20
N GLY A 1187 53.94 20.43 22.41
CA GLY A 1187 52.83 19.92 23.24
C GLY A 1187 51.45 20.31 22.70
N PRO A 1188 50.38 19.52 22.96
CA PRO A 1188 49.02 19.94 22.64
C PRO A 1188 48.72 21.26 23.36
N GLN A 1189 48.42 22.31 22.61
CA GLN A 1189 47.85 23.53 23.16
C GLN A 1189 46.48 23.19 23.74
N GLY A 1190 46.42 23.12 25.07
CA GLY A 1190 45.19 23.16 25.85
C GLY A 1190 45.14 24.50 26.56
#